data_AF-M7TK90-F1
#
_entry.id   AF-M7TK90-F1
#
_cell.length_a   1.000
_cell.length_b   1.000
_cell.length_c   1.000
_cell.angle_alpha   90.00
_cell.angle_beta   90.00
_cell.angle_gamma   90.00
#
_symmetry.space_group_name_H-M   'P 1'
#
loop_
_entity.id
_entity.type
_entity.pdbx_description
1 polymer ?
#
loop_
_entity_poly.entity_id
_entity_poly.type
_entity_poly.pdbx_seq_one_letter_code
_entity_poly.pdbx_strand_id
1 'polypeptide(L)'
;MPSSLEPPDDTTRAVLLAWIKTFPAVLNKVKSIEDLTDGLIFSDMLEDFDPAYAIKDISKTTSSTKWISAKQTLEAVYKNLLKYSHEHCDNWVKAAVVEYPIDFNALAQYSDPTESTKLITIFLLVALKGPNQLRYIDRVRTKLSHDMQSVIANHVATIEQDLSIALPDLDPHRIAKPYDALDLEEKYSAVSMEHAALKKRNADLITRLENLSESRDHLLDETKEQDRLIKQLQETVNHGGKSEYISRLEKRLEDSEQLIANQEQQLEDARVNRELKNKELVSIKHTRDLETQDRLKELEVENSALSKRANKVDHYEKKLAQQNAIEKENARLREQLDVLQENQKDYDKVHMENELLKTTRREYMKVLEGQENTITDLKNKGMALEEELRSRMEEIELHLERQRHDEKYINELQERVDSHSPEEPSGGGFSLEDELNRSDSPNEPNQQLEISRLKAELQVLKSNEGGKANAELRAELQKAEMEIRRLREKTQELKEAHAISQDQISTIMGDTSFLPTDEAERAKSSGQSLYRDATKEIERLNQAINELNAKLTSSERDLLRARADLSAMDSDEITALEQLKEANELVASSYEKDLTLLQAQHNDLRTEFVDQQSHLLAALKSKDKLSEQLKNIFQQPSGSIEGAGNDLEPATALDALKEQLQKKESTIQELQRRLVLAEDPEAQKAANDVLVKNLTRENTLIATAWYDLANRLQSNHVVLQRRQDAPRTWLNKQRQLVNSGPRR
;
A
#
# COMPACT_ATOMS: atom_id res chain seq x y z
N MET A 1 51.84 -10.57 -28.32
CA MET A 1 53.07 -10.62 -27.52
C MET A 1 53.16 -9.29 -26.81
N PRO A 2 53.10 -9.24 -25.46
CA PRO A 2 53.22 -7.99 -24.72
C PRO A 2 54.57 -7.32 -25.04
N SER A 3 54.55 -6.00 -25.24
CA SER A 3 55.66 -5.21 -25.79
C SER A 3 56.84 -5.03 -24.82
N SER A 4 56.72 -5.44 -23.55
CA SER A 4 57.81 -5.42 -22.54
C SER A 4 58.89 -6.50 -22.71
N LEU A 5 58.74 -7.43 -23.65
CA LEU A 5 59.69 -8.52 -23.90
C LEU A 5 60.32 -8.49 -25.30
N GLU A 6 60.58 -7.30 -25.84
CA GLU A 6 61.77 -7.12 -26.67
C GLU A 6 63.03 -7.35 -25.80
N PRO A 7 64.12 -7.91 -26.36
CA PRO A 7 65.28 -8.32 -25.55
C PRO A 7 65.73 -7.17 -24.66
N PRO A 8 65.77 -7.34 -23.32
CA PRO A 8 65.91 -6.22 -22.40
C PRO A 8 67.18 -5.44 -22.73
N ASP A 9 67.05 -4.12 -22.89
CA ASP A 9 68.19 -3.24 -23.17
C ASP A 9 69.37 -3.56 -22.23
N ASP A 10 70.59 -3.61 -22.76
CA ASP A 10 71.79 -3.93 -21.98
C ASP A 10 71.97 -3.02 -20.75
N THR A 11 71.41 -1.80 -20.81
CA THR A 11 71.33 -0.86 -19.69
C THR A 11 70.42 -1.38 -18.56
N THR A 12 69.23 -1.89 -18.87
CA THR A 12 68.29 -2.49 -17.90
C THR A 12 68.90 -3.71 -17.25
N ARG A 13 69.58 -4.57 -18.03
CA ARG A 13 70.29 -5.75 -17.52
C ARG A 13 71.39 -5.38 -16.53
N ALA A 14 72.21 -4.39 -16.87
CA ALA A 14 73.28 -3.92 -16.00
C ALA A 14 72.75 -3.31 -14.69
N VAL A 15 71.62 -2.58 -14.76
CA VAL A 15 70.96 -1.97 -13.60
C VAL A 15 70.33 -3.03 -12.68
N LEU A 16 69.66 -4.04 -13.23
CA LEU A 16 69.09 -5.15 -12.45
C LEU A 16 70.19 -5.98 -11.75
N LEU A 17 71.33 -6.20 -12.41
CA LEU A 17 72.47 -6.84 -11.79
C LEU A 17 73.10 -5.96 -10.69
N ALA A 18 73.16 -4.65 -10.88
CA ALA A 18 73.58 -3.71 -9.85
C ALA A 18 72.64 -3.72 -8.64
N TRP A 19 71.33 -3.88 -8.87
CA TRP A 19 70.34 -4.06 -7.81
C TRP A 19 70.56 -5.35 -7.00
N ILE A 20 70.78 -6.49 -7.64
CA ILE A 20 71.08 -7.76 -6.96
C ILE A 20 72.34 -7.64 -6.09
N LYS A 21 73.36 -6.91 -6.56
CA LYS A 21 74.58 -6.65 -5.77
C LYS A 21 74.31 -5.87 -4.48
N THR A 22 73.15 -5.21 -4.31
CA THR A 22 72.83 -4.50 -3.07
C THR A 22 72.51 -5.42 -1.87
N PHE A 23 72.28 -6.71 -2.13
CA PHE A 23 71.97 -7.72 -1.12
C PHE A 23 73.23 -8.18 -0.35
N PRO A 24 73.20 -8.23 1.00
CA PRO A 24 74.38 -8.50 1.82
C PRO A 24 75.09 -9.83 1.51
N ALA A 25 74.33 -10.87 1.16
CA ALA A 25 74.84 -12.21 0.86
C ALA A 25 75.51 -12.32 -0.52
N VAL A 26 75.26 -11.36 -1.42
CA VAL A 26 75.56 -11.45 -2.87
C VAL A 26 76.72 -10.55 -3.30
N LEU A 27 77.14 -9.61 -2.44
CA LEU A 27 78.07 -8.51 -2.72
C LEU A 27 79.39 -8.94 -3.38
N ASN A 28 79.87 -10.17 -3.15
CA ASN A 28 81.19 -10.65 -3.61
C ASN A 28 81.15 -11.83 -4.61
N LYS A 29 79.97 -12.32 -5.03
CA LYS A 29 79.86 -13.58 -5.79
C LYS A 29 79.45 -13.44 -7.27
N VAL A 30 78.90 -12.30 -7.69
CA VAL A 30 78.28 -12.15 -9.03
C VAL A 30 79.03 -11.16 -9.92
N LYS A 31 79.52 -11.61 -11.07
CA LYS A 31 80.17 -10.76 -12.08
C LYS A 31 79.33 -10.63 -13.36
N SER A 32 78.62 -11.70 -13.75
CA SER A 32 77.74 -11.74 -14.91
C SER A 32 76.36 -12.29 -14.56
N ILE A 33 75.36 -12.05 -15.42
CA ILE A 33 74.00 -12.60 -15.27
C ILE A 33 74.01 -14.14 -15.33
N GLU A 34 74.99 -14.72 -16.03
CA GLU A 34 75.20 -16.17 -16.13
C GLU A 34 75.51 -16.83 -14.78
N ASP A 35 76.05 -16.08 -13.82
CA ASP A 35 76.34 -16.57 -12.46
C ASP A 35 75.06 -16.81 -11.63
N LEU A 36 73.89 -16.37 -12.12
CA LEU A 36 72.59 -16.51 -11.44
C LEU A 36 71.87 -17.83 -11.78
N THR A 37 72.44 -18.63 -12.68
CA THR A 37 71.81 -19.84 -13.23
C THR A 37 71.80 -21.03 -12.27
N ASP A 38 72.58 -20.99 -11.19
CA ASP A 38 72.65 -22.04 -10.18
C ASP A 38 71.49 -22.02 -9.16
N GLY A 39 70.70 -20.94 -9.15
CA GLY A 39 69.57 -20.73 -8.25
C GLY A 39 69.95 -20.46 -6.79
N LEU A 40 71.24 -20.48 -6.43
CA LEU A 40 71.68 -20.32 -5.05
C LEU A 40 71.51 -18.87 -4.58
N ILE A 41 71.82 -17.92 -5.46
CA ILE A 41 71.67 -16.49 -5.16
C ILE A 41 70.20 -16.11 -4.97
N PHE A 42 69.30 -16.71 -5.75
CA PHE A 42 67.86 -16.50 -5.57
C PHE A 42 67.34 -17.12 -4.26
N SER A 43 67.93 -18.23 -3.80
CA SER A 43 67.64 -18.79 -2.47
C SER A 43 68.12 -17.85 -1.35
N ASP A 44 69.33 -17.30 -1.47
CA ASP A 44 69.86 -16.31 -0.51
C ASP A 44 69.00 -15.02 -0.49
N MET A 45 68.47 -14.60 -1.66
CA MET A 45 67.53 -13.48 -1.73
C MET A 45 66.20 -13.79 -1.05
N LEU A 46 65.66 -15.00 -1.22
CA LEU A 46 64.49 -15.46 -0.47
C LEU A 46 64.73 -15.45 1.04
N GLU A 47 65.93 -15.83 1.51
CA GLU A 47 66.28 -15.76 2.93
C GLU A 47 66.25 -14.32 3.48
N ASP A 48 66.63 -13.32 2.67
CA ASP A 48 66.54 -11.91 3.08
C ASP A 48 65.09 -11.38 3.09
N PHE A 49 64.20 -11.95 2.27
CA PHE A 49 62.76 -11.64 2.28
C PHE A 49 62.06 -12.27 3.48
N ASP A 50 62.21 -13.58 3.63
CA ASP A 50 61.74 -14.35 4.77
C ASP A 50 62.56 -15.66 4.93
N PRO A 51 63.27 -15.82 6.06
CA PRO A 51 64.02 -17.03 6.37
C PRO A 51 63.18 -18.33 6.35
N ALA A 52 61.86 -18.25 6.54
CA ALA A 52 60.97 -19.43 6.56
C ALA A 52 60.80 -20.09 5.18
N TYR A 53 60.95 -19.32 4.09
CA TYR A 53 60.76 -19.81 2.71
C TYR A 53 62.09 -20.11 2.00
N ALA A 54 63.23 -19.87 2.67
CA ALA A 54 64.56 -20.14 2.15
C ALA A 54 64.83 -21.64 2.03
N ILE A 55 65.43 -22.05 0.91
CA ILE A 55 65.79 -23.45 0.65
C ILE A 55 67.23 -23.68 1.09
N LYS A 56 67.40 -24.21 2.30
CA LYS A 56 68.72 -24.49 2.90
C LYS A 56 69.24 -25.89 2.54
N ASP A 57 68.35 -26.85 2.31
CA ASP A 57 68.70 -28.23 1.98
C ASP A 57 68.50 -28.51 0.49
N ILE A 58 69.46 -28.05 -0.31
CA ILE A 58 69.56 -28.47 -1.71
C ILE A 58 70.33 -29.79 -1.73
N SER A 59 69.65 -30.88 -2.09
CA SER A 59 70.28 -32.19 -2.22
C SER A 59 71.43 -32.11 -3.23
N LYS A 60 72.67 -32.28 -2.76
CA LYS A 60 73.83 -32.54 -3.61
C LYS A 60 73.67 -33.94 -4.20
N THR A 61 72.83 -34.08 -5.24
CA THR A 61 72.74 -35.32 -6.00
C THR A 61 74.01 -35.48 -6.81
N THR A 62 74.96 -36.25 -6.26
CA THR A 62 76.31 -36.51 -6.80
C THR A 62 76.32 -37.23 -8.17
N SER A 63 75.17 -37.41 -8.82
CA SER A 63 75.01 -38.22 -10.04
C SER A 63 74.07 -37.63 -11.12
N SER A 64 73.64 -36.37 -11.00
CA SER A 64 72.85 -35.69 -12.04
C SER A 64 73.65 -34.58 -12.74
N THR A 65 73.47 -34.39 -14.05
CA THR A 65 74.13 -33.34 -14.85
C THR A 65 73.98 -31.97 -14.18
N LYS A 66 75.04 -31.14 -14.14
CA LYS A 66 75.07 -29.85 -13.41
C LYS A 66 73.86 -28.94 -13.68
N TRP A 67 73.40 -28.89 -14.94
CA TRP A 67 72.24 -28.09 -15.33
C TRP A 67 70.90 -28.67 -14.80
N ILE A 68 70.80 -29.99 -14.60
CA ILE A 68 69.61 -30.62 -14.02
C ILE A 68 69.48 -30.27 -12.55
N SER A 69 70.59 -30.30 -11.80
CA SER A 69 70.59 -29.84 -10.42
C SER A 69 70.27 -28.35 -10.33
N ALA A 70 70.82 -27.53 -11.22
CA ALA A 70 70.53 -26.10 -11.29
C ALA A 70 69.05 -25.81 -11.66
N LYS A 71 68.47 -26.60 -12.57
CA LYS A 71 67.05 -26.53 -12.88
C LYS A 71 66.19 -26.89 -11.67
N GLN A 72 66.52 -27.97 -10.95
CA GLN A 72 65.78 -28.38 -9.76
C GLN A 72 65.85 -27.33 -8.65
N THR A 73 67.01 -26.69 -8.45
CA THR A 73 67.14 -25.59 -7.48
C THR A 73 66.33 -24.38 -7.90
N LEU A 74 66.42 -23.95 -9.15
CA LEU A 74 65.63 -22.84 -9.69
C LEU A 74 64.13 -23.09 -9.59
N GLU A 75 63.65 -24.29 -9.95
CA GLU A 75 62.24 -24.66 -9.82
C GLU A 75 61.77 -24.67 -8.36
N ALA A 76 62.61 -25.17 -7.44
CA ALA A 76 62.28 -25.20 -6.02
C ALA A 76 62.21 -23.77 -5.46
N VAL A 77 63.20 -22.93 -5.77
CA VAL A 77 63.26 -21.52 -5.37
C VAL A 77 62.06 -20.75 -5.93
N TYR A 78 61.73 -20.96 -7.20
CA TYR A 78 60.57 -20.34 -7.82
C TYR A 78 59.25 -20.81 -7.17
N LYS A 79 59.10 -22.11 -6.87
CA LYS A 79 57.92 -22.61 -6.15
C LYS A 79 57.77 -21.99 -4.77
N ASN A 80 58.87 -21.79 -4.04
CA ASN A 80 58.82 -21.14 -2.73
C ASN A 80 58.55 -19.63 -2.83
N LEU A 81 59.10 -18.95 -3.84
CA LEU A 81 58.75 -17.57 -4.15
C LEU A 81 57.25 -17.44 -4.48
N LEU A 82 56.69 -18.37 -5.23
CA LEU A 82 55.26 -18.39 -5.56
C LEU A 82 54.39 -18.60 -4.32
N LYS A 83 54.79 -19.50 -3.41
CA LYS A 83 54.09 -19.67 -2.13
C LYS A 83 54.13 -18.39 -1.30
N TYR A 84 55.31 -17.82 -1.12
CA TYR A 84 55.48 -16.55 -0.42
C TYR A 84 54.64 -15.44 -1.06
N SER A 85 54.67 -15.31 -2.38
CA SER A 85 53.87 -14.35 -3.12
C SER A 85 52.36 -14.58 -2.96
N HIS A 86 51.91 -15.83 -2.96
CA HIS A 86 50.50 -16.14 -2.79
C HIS A 86 49.97 -15.79 -1.39
N GLU A 87 50.81 -15.97 -0.37
CA GLU A 87 50.45 -15.76 1.03
C GLU A 87 50.64 -14.31 1.49
N HIS A 88 51.60 -13.59 0.92
CA HIS A 88 52.03 -12.28 1.41
C HIS A 88 51.98 -11.13 0.38
N CYS A 89 51.78 -11.41 -0.91
CA CYS A 89 51.70 -10.37 -1.95
C CYS A 89 50.30 -10.26 -2.57
N ASP A 90 49.97 -9.05 -3.02
CA ASP A 90 48.71 -8.75 -3.69
C ASP A 90 48.61 -9.45 -5.06
N ASN A 91 47.40 -9.51 -5.61
CA ASN A 91 47.06 -10.19 -6.88
C ASN A 91 47.92 -9.77 -8.07
N TRP A 92 48.60 -8.63 -7.98
CA TRP A 92 49.47 -8.10 -9.01
C TRP A 92 50.69 -9.01 -9.29
N VAL A 93 51.26 -9.66 -8.27
CA VAL A 93 52.37 -10.62 -8.49
C VAL A 93 51.86 -11.92 -9.13
N LYS A 94 50.61 -12.33 -8.83
CA LYS A 94 49.97 -13.48 -9.48
C LYS A 94 49.75 -13.22 -10.97
N ALA A 95 49.35 -12.00 -11.33
CA ALA A 95 49.26 -11.56 -12.73
C ALA A 95 50.63 -11.66 -13.44
N ALA A 96 51.69 -11.14 -12.82
CA ALA A 96 53.04 -11.16 -13.38
C ALA A 96 53.55 -12.58 -13.67
N VAL A 97 53.26 -13.53 -12.79
CA VAL A 97 53.65 -14.94 -12.94
C VAL A 97 52.96 -15.62 -14.12
N VAL A 98 51.71 -15.26 -14.38
CA VAL A 98 50.91 -15.84 -15.49
C VAL A 98 51.35 -15.25 -16.82
N GLU A 99 51.60 -13.93 -16.87
CA GLU A 99 51.98 -13.25 -18.11
C GLU A 99 53.44 -13.53 -18.51
N TYR A 100 54.32 -13.76 -17.53
CA TYR A 100 55.74 -14.02 -17.77
C TYR A 100 56.16 -15.44 -17.35
N PRO A 101 55.74 -16.49 -18.09
CA PRO A 101 56.19 -17.84 -17.81
C PRO A 101 57.70 -17.97 -18.07
N ILE A 102 58.42 -18.55 -17.11
CA ILE A 102 59.87 -18.75 -17.18
C ILE A 102 60.17 -20.15 -17.68
N ASP A 103 61.02 -20.27 -18.69
CA ASP A 103 61.55 -21.57 -19.11
C ASP A 103 62.83 -21.91 -18.33
N PHE A 104 62.68 -22.73 -17.29
CA PHE A 104 63.79 -23.20 -16.47
C PHE A 104 64.78 -24.10 -17.23
N ASN A 105 64.38 -24.72 -18.35
CA ASN A 105 65.33 -25.47 -19.18
C ASN A 105 66.25 -24.51 -19.92
N ALA A 106 65.68 -23.47 -20.54
CA ALA A 106 66.44 -22.44 -21.22
C ALA A 106 67.41 -21.72 -20.28
N LEU A 107 66.94 -21.42 -19.06
CA LEU A 107 67.73 -20.77 -18.02
C LEU A 107 68.88 -21.66 -17.50
N ALA A 108 68.61 -22.92 -17.17
CA ALA A 108 69.62 -23.79 -16.56
C ALA A 108 70.61 -24.40 -17.56
N GLN A 109 70.19 -24.64 -18.81
CA GLN A 109 71.01 -25.30 -19.83
C GLN A 109 71.76 -24.31 -20.73
N TYR A 110 71.13 -23.19 -21.10
CA TYR A 110 71.67 -22.22 -22.06
C TYR A 110 72.01 -20.86 -21.44
N SER A 111 71.80 -20.70 -20.13
CA SER A 111 72.06 -19.45 -19.40
C SER A 111 71.42 -18.23 -20.06
N ASP A 112 70.18 -18.39 -20.56
CA ASP A 112 69.52 -17.34 -21.34
C ASP A 112 69.35 -16.05 -20.50
N PRO A 113 69.94 -14.91 -20.94
CA PRO A 113 69.85 -13.66 -20.21
C PRO A 113 68.42 -13.08 -20.19
N THR A 114 67.56 -13.45 -21.14
CA THR A 114 66.18 -12.98 -21.19
C THR A 114 65.33 -13.62 -20.09
N GLU A 115 65.42 -14.95 -19.94
CA GLU A 115 64.78 -15.72 -18.87
C GLU A 115 65.33 -15.36 -17.49
N SER A 116 66.64 -15.10 -17.40
CA SER A 116 67.27 -14.60 -16.17
C SER A 116 66.68 -13.25 -15.78
N THR A 117 66.50 -12.35 -16.75
CA THR A 117 65.93 -11.02 -16.50
C THR A 117 64.48 -11.13 -16.04
N LYS A 118 63.66 -11.98 -16.66
CA LYS A 118 62.26 -12.22 -16.23
C LYS A 118 62.19 -12.67 -14.78
N LEU A 119 63.03 -13.64 -14.38
CA LEU A 119 63.08 -14.12 -13.00
C LEU A 119 63.49 -13.02 -12.03
N ILE A 120 64.54 -12.25 -12.35
CA ILE A 120 64.98 -11.11 -11.52
C ILE A 120 63.89 -10.06 -11.39
N THR A 121 63.18 -9.76 -12.48
CA THR A 121 62.10 -8.80 -12.51
C THR A 121 60.95 -9.25 -11.60
N ILE A 122 60.56 -10.53 -11.61
CA ILE A 122 59.55 -11.05 -10.67
C ILE A 122 60.02 -10.88 -9.21
N PHE A 123 61.29 -11.19 -8.92
CA PHE A 123 61.88 -10.96 -7.59
C PHE A 123 61.90 -9.48 -7.19
N LEU A 124 62.19 -8.57 -8.14
CA LEU A 124 62.15 -7.13 -7.92
C LEU A 124 60.74 -6.64 -7.61
N LEU A 125 59.74 -7.14 -8.34
CA LEU A 125 58.33 -6.81 -8.09
C LEU A 125 57.88 -7.29 -6.71
N VAL A 126 58.25 -8.53 -6.33
CA VAL A 126 58.00 -9.06 -4.97
C VAL A 126 58.69 -8.20 -3.92
N ALA A 127 59.90 -7.71 -4.16
CA ALA A 127 60.62 -6.84 -3.22
C ALA A 127 59.96 -5.47 -3.04
N LEU A 128 59.52 -4.86 -4.14
CA LEU A 128 58.99 -3.50 -4.16
C LEU A 128 57.49 -3.39 -3.88
N LYS A 129 56.73 -4.47 -4.05
CA LYS A 129 55.27 -4.50 -3.81
C LYS A 129 54.87 -5.52 -2.75
N GLY A 130 55.81 -6.27 -2.20
CA GLY A 130 55.57 -7.16 -1.08
C GLY A 130 55.45 -6.42 0.26
N PRO A 131 55.23 -7.17 1.36
CA PRO A 131 54.93 -6.61 2.68
C PRO A 131 56.05 -5.73 3.25
N ASN A 132 57.30 -5.97 2.83
CA ASN A 132 58.50 -5.26 3.29
C ASN A 132 58.98 -4.16 2.30
N GLN A 133 58.07 -3.59 1.52
CA GLN A 133 58.34 -2.60 0.46
C GLN A 133 59.28 -1.46 0.89
N LEU A 134 59.05 -0.84 2.05
CA LEU A 134 59.83 0.32 2.51
C LEU A 134 61.32 0.01 2.66
N ARG A 135 61.67 -1.20 3.15
CA ARG A 135 63.07 -1.64 3.34
C ARG A 135 63.82 -1.76 2.01
N TYR A 136 63.14 -2.27 0.98
CA TYR A 136 63.76 -2.46 -0.34
C TYR A 136 63.77 -1.18 -1.17
N ILE A 137 62.77 -0.31 -1.04
CA ILE A 137 62.80 1.04 -1.62
C ILE A 137 63.94 1.87 -1.04
N ASP A 138 64.10 1.87 0.29
CA ASP A 138 65.22 2.58 0.94
C ASP A 138 66.57 1.99 0.52
N ARG A 139 66.65 0.69 0.30
CA ARG A 139 67.87 0.03 -0.21
C ARG A 139 68.20 0.47 -1.64
N VAL A 140 67.22 0.53 -2.54
CA VAL A 140 67.38 1.06 -3.91
C VAL A 140 67.82 2.52 -3.88
N ARG A 141 67.20 3.34 -3.02
CA ARG A 141 67.51 4.77 -2.88
C ARG A 141 68.90 5.06 -2.31
N THR A 142 69.38 4.24 -1.37
CA THR A 142 70.64 4.49 -0.66
C THR A 142 71.87 3.85 -1.31
N LYS A 143 71.70 2.70 -1.97
CA LYS A 143 72.83 1.91 -2.51
C LYS A 143 73.02 2.01 -4.03
N LEU A 144 72.06 2.59 -4.75
CA LEU A 144 72.10 2.72 -6.21
C LEU A 144 72.19 4.18 -6.63
N SER A 145 72.83 4.49 -7.77
CA SER A 145 72.93 5.87 -8.27
C SER A 145 71.59 6.39 -8.81
N HIS A 146 71.41 7.72 -8.87
CA HIS A 146 70.14 8.31 -9.29
C HIS A 146 69.72 7.92 -10.71
N ASP A 147 70.68 7.82 -11.64
CA ASP A 147 70.43 7.37 -13.01
C ASP A 147 69.90 5.92 -13.05
N MET A 148 70.49 5.04 -12.24
CA MET A 148 70.04 3.64 -12.14
C MET A 148 68.67 3.52 -11.45
N GLN A 149 68.38 4.39 -10.48
CA GLN A 149 67.06 4.45 -9.83
C GLN A 149 65.97 4.84 -10.84
N SER A 150 66.24 5.81 -11.72
CA SER A 150 65.29 6.21 -12.77
C SER A 150 65.02 5.06 -13.75
N VAL A 151 66.03 4.26 -14.09
CA VAL A 151 65.86 3.09 -14.97
C VAL A 151 65.00 2.02 -14.31
N ILE A 152 65.20 1.73 -13.02
CA ILE A 152 64.36 0.77 -12.27
C ILE A 152 62.91 1.27 -12.18
N ALA A 153 62.70 2.55 -11.87
CA ALA A 153 61.37 3.12 -11.76
C ALA A 153 60.61 3.04 -13.09
N ASN A 154 61.27 3.38 -14.20
CA ASN A 154 60.68 3.27 -15.53
C ASN A 154 60.38 1.82 -15.89
N HIS A 155 61.30 0.89 -15.63
CA HIS A 155 61.10 -0.53 -15.92
C HIS A 155 59.92 -1.13 -15.15
N VAL A 156 59.78 -0.82 -13.86
CA VAL A 156 58.63 -1.26 -13.04
C VAL A 156 57.33 -0.64 -13.54
N ALA A 157 57.31 0.66 -13.87
CA ALA A 157 56.13 1.35 -14.39
C ALA A 157 55.67 0.80 -15.75
N THR A 158 56.60 0.44 -16.65
CA THR A 158 56.25 -0.20 -17.92
C THR A 158 55.59 -1.56 -17.71
N ILE A 159 56.11 -2.35 -16.76
CA ILE A 159 55.54 -3.66 -16.45
C ILE A 159 54.18 -3.54 -15.74
N GLU A 160 54.00 -2.51 -14.89
CA GLU A 160 52.71 -2.09 -14.35
C GLU A 160 51.67 -1.78 -15.43
N GLN A 161 52.06 -1.02 -16.44
CA GLN A 161 51.18 -0.70 -17.54
C GLN A 161 50.82 -1.95 -18.36
N ASP A 162 51.80 -2.81 -18.67
CA ASP A 162 51.58 -4.02 -19.46
C ASP A 162 50.66 -5.01 -18.73
N LEU A 163 50.90 -5.28 -17.45
CA LEU A 163 50.06 -6.17 -16.64
C LEU A 163 48.64 -5.63 -16.47
N SER A 164 48.47 -4.30 -16.38
CA SER A 164 47.15 -3.68 -16.33
C SER A 164 46.39 -3.79 -17.66
N ILE A 165 47.09 -3.89 -18.80
CA ILE A 165 46.48 -4.08 -20.13
C ILE A 165 46.14 -5.55 -20.34
N ALA A 166 47.04 -6.46 -19.97
CA ALA A 166 46.87 -7.90 -20.19
C ALA A 166 45.80 -8.53 -19.30
N LEU A 167 45.59 -7.99 -18.10
CA LEU A 167 44.55 -8.41 -17.16
C LEU A 167 43.68 -7.19 -16.78
N PRO A 168 42.58 -6.93 -17.53
CA PRO A 168 41.67 -5.80 -17.28
C PRO A 168 40.93 -5.88 -15.93
N ASP A 169 41.09 -6.97 -15.19
CA ASP A 169 40.30 -7.34 -14.02
C ASP A 169 41.03 -7.09 -12.69
N LEU A 170 42.06 -6.23 -12.72
CA LEU A 170 42.78 -5.79 -11.53
C LEU A 170 42.09 -4.61 -10.81
N ASP A 171 40.85 -4.29 -11.15
CA ASP A 171 40.03 -3.30 -10.43
C ASP A 171 39.32 -3.97 -9.24
N PRO A 172 39.72 -3.71 -7.97
CA PRO A 172 39.21 -4.43 -6.79
C PRO A 172 37.72 -4.23 -6.49
N HIS A 173 36.99 -3.47 -7.31
CA HIS A 173 35.60 -3.09 -7.11
C HIS A 173 34.61 -3.58 -8.17
N ARG A 174 35.04 -4.43 -9.11
CA ARG A 174 34.10 -5.13 -9.99
C ARG A 174 33.64 -6.43 -9.35
N ILE A 175 32.48 -6.38 -8.70
CA ILE A 175 31.70 -7.56 -8.33
C ILE A 175 31.50 -8.38 -9.63
N ALA A 176 32.08 -9.58 -9.66
CA ALA A 176 31.95 -10.52 -10.77
C ALA A 176 30.48 -10.67 -11.16
N LYS A 177 30.17 -10.42 -12.44
CA LYS A 177 28.81 -10.61 -12.94
C LYS A 177 28.50 -12.12 -12.90
N PRO A 178 27.27 -12.53 -12.52
CA PRO A 178 26.90 -13.94 -12.35
C PRO A 178 27.08 -14.84 -13.59
N TYR A 179 27.34 -14.27 -14.76
CA TYR A 179 27.48 -15.00 -16.02
C TYR A 179 28.87 -15.68 -16.15
N ASP A 180 29.96 -15.04 -15.70
CA ASP A 180 31.32 -15.58 -15.85
C ASP A 180 31.65 -16.71 -14.85
N ALA A 181 30.95 -16.75 -13.71
CA ALA A 181 31.10 -17.82 -12.73
C ALA A 181 30.51 -19.16 -13.23
N LEU A 182 29.41 -19.11 -13.99
CA LEU A 182 28.73 -20.28 -14.52
C LEU A 182 29.55 -20.95 -15.63
N ASP A 183 30.17 -20.16 -16.51
CA ASP A 183 31.03 -20.66 -17.60
C ASP A 183 32.30 -21.35 -17.07
N LEU A 184 32.84 -20.89 -15.95
CA LEU A 184 33.97 -21.55 -15.27
C LEU A 184 33.54 -22.84 -14.55
N GLU A 185 32.34 -22.85 -13.97
CA GLU A 185 31.77 -24.04 -13.33
C GLU A 185 31.44 -25.15 -14.35
N GLU A 186 30.95 -24.78 -15.54
CA GLU A 186 30.70 -25.72 -16.62
C GLU A 186 32.00 -26.37 -17.13
N LYS A 187 33.06 -25.58 -17.33
CA LYS A 187 34.38 -26.09 -17.72
C LYS A 187 34.99 -26.99 -16.65
N TYR A 188 34.87 -26.62 -15.37
CA TYR A 188 35.35 -27.45 -14.26
C TYR A 188 34.59 -28.78 -14.18
N SER A 189 33.27 -28.74 -14.38
CA SER A 189 32.42 -29.92 -14.40
C SER A 189 32.80 -30.86 -15.56
N ALA A 190 33.04 -30.32 -16.76
CA ALA A 190 33.47 -31.10 -17.91
C ALA A 190 34.82 -31.81 -17.65
N VAL A 191 35.82 -31.10 -17.14
CA VAL A 191 37.13 -31.68 -16.80
C VAL A 191 37.02 -32.73 -15.69
N SER A 192 36.18 -32.49 -14.69
CA SER A 192 35.92 -33.46 -13.61
C SER A 192 35.25 -34.74 -14.14
N MET A 193 34.32 -34.61 -15.08
CA MET A 193 33.68 -35.76 -15.75
C MET A 193 34.69 -36.56 -16.58
N GLU A 194 35.57 -35.90 -17.33
CA GLU A 194 36.64 -36.59 -18.08
C GLU A 194 37.61 -37.32 -17.15
N HIS A 195 38.00 -36.69 -16.03
CA HIS A 195 38.86 -37.31 -15.03
C HIS A 195 38.19 -38.54 -14.39
N ALA A 196 36.90 -38.48 -14.08
CA ALA A 196 36.14 -39.62 -13.58
C ALA A 196 36.04 -40.76 -14.60
N ALA A 197 35.83 -40.42 -15.88
CA ALA A 197 35.78 -41.40 -16.97
C ALA A 197 37.13 -42.09 -17.19
N LEU A 198 38.24 -41.34 -17.15
CA LEU A 198 39.60 -41.89 -17.23
C LEU A 198 39.93 -42.78 -16.04
N LYS A 199 39.56 -42.37 -14.82
CA LYS A 199 39.75 -43.17 -13.61
C LYS A 199 39.00 -44.51 -13.70
N LYS A 200 37.77 -44.49 -14.22
CA LYS A 200 36.99 -45.71 -14.46
C LYS A 200 37.66 -46.63 -15.48
N ARG A 201 38.08 -46.09 -16.63
CA ARG A 201 38.80 -46.87 -17.66
C ARG A 201 40.08 -47.49 -17.11
N ASN A 202 40.81 -46.78 -16.26
CA ASN A 202 42.02 -47.32 -15.63
C ASN A 202 41.70 -48.48 -14.67
N ALA A 203 40.65 -48.36 -13.86
CA ALA A 203 40.17 -49.46 -13.02
C ALA A 203 39.72 -50.68 -13.85
N ASP A 204 39.01 -50.45 -14.96
CA ASP A 204 38.58 -51.51 -15.87
C ASP A 204 39.78 -52.22 -16.54
N LEU A 205 40.87 -51.49 -16.84
CA LEU A 205 42.10 -52.08 -17.37
C LEU A 205 42.84 -52.90 -16.31
N ILE A 206 42.90 -52.43 -15.06
CA ILE A 206 43.53 -53.16 -13.94
C ILE A 206 42.81 -54.49 -13.70
N THR A 207 41.48 -54.46 -13.58
CA THR A 207 40.68 -55.69 -13.40
C THR A 207 40.82 -56.65 -14.57
N ARG A 208 40.92 -56.14 -15.82
CA ARG A 208 41.19 -56.99 -16.99
C ARG A 208 42.57 -57.64 -16.94
N LEU A 209 43.59 -56.92 -16.45
CA LEU A 209 44.94 -57.47 -16.28
C LEU A 209 44.97 -58.52 -15.17
N GLU A 210 44.28 -58.29 -14.06
CA GLU A 210 44.14 -59.27 -12.98
C GLU A 210 43.47 -60.55 -13.49
N ASN A 211 42.33 -60.45 -14.18
CA ASN A 211 41.65 -61.60 -14.76
C ASN A 211 42.51 -62.35 -15.80
N LEU A 212 43.31 -61.64 -16.59
CA LEU A 212 44.25 -62.28 -17.52
C LEU A 212 45.40 -62.99 -16.78
N SER A 213 45.86 -62.43 -15.66
CA SER A 213 46.87 -63.07 -14.82
C SER A 213 46.32 -64.34 -14.15
N GLU A 214 45.10 -64.28 -13.60
CA GLU A 214 44.41 -65.43 -13.02
C GLU A 214 44.17 -66.53 -14.07
N SER A 215 43.74 -66.15 -15.28
CA SER A 215 43.54 -67.09 -16.38
C SER A 215 44.84 -67.78 -16.80
N ARG A 216 45.96 -67.04 -16.85
CA ARG A 216 47.27 -67.62 -17.14
C ARG A 216 47.72 -68.59 -16.05
N ASP A 217 47.50 -68.23 -14.79
CA ASP A 217 47.90 -69.04 -13.65
C ASP A 217 47.05 -70.33 -13.57
N HIS A 218 45.75 -70.23 -13.88
CA HIS A 218 44.87 -71.40 -14.03
C HIS A 218 45.34 -72.34 -15.16
N LEU A 219 45.70 -71.80 -16.32
CA LEU A 219 46.25 -72.62 -17.43
C LEU A 219 47.56 -73.30 -17.03
N LEU A 220 48.43 -72.63 -16.28
CA LEU A 220 49.67 -73.23 -15.78
C LEU A 220 49.39 -74.38 -14.81
N ASP A 221 48.39 -74.24 -13.94
CA ASP A 221 48.00 -75.31 -13.02
C ASP A 221 47.34 -76.49 -13.73
N GLU A 222 46.50 -76.25 -14.74
CA GLU A 222 46.00 -77.31 -15.63
C GLU A 222 47.13 -78.04 -16.35
N THR A 223 48.14 -77.32 -16.83
CA THR A 223 49.29 -77.93 -17.51
C THR A 223 50.08 -78.84 -16.55
N LYS A 224 50.29 -78.39 -15.30
CA LYS A 224 50.94 -79.22 -14.26
C LYS A 224 50.12 -80.46 -13.90
N GLU A 225 48.80 -80.34 -13.87
CA GLU A 225 47.92 -81.47 -13.54
C GLU A 225 47.88 -82.49 -14.70
N GLN A 226 47.87 -82.03 -15.95
CA GLN A 226 48.05 -82.89 -17.12
C GLN A 226 49.40 -83.63 -17.09
N ASP A 227 50.50 -82.96 -16.71
CA ASP A 227 51.80 -83.61 -16.55
C ASP A 227 51.81 -84.68 -15.43
N ARG A 228 51.06 -84.46 -14.34
CA ARG A 228 50.88 -85.47 -13.28
C ARG A 228 50.09 -86.67 -13.77
N LEU A 229 49.01 -86.44 -14.51
CA LEU A 229 48.19 -87.49 -15.12
C LEU A 229 48.99 -88.34 -16.12
N ILE A 230 49.84 -87.72 -16.93
CA ILE A 230 50.72 -88.44 -17.87
C ILE A 230 51.70 -89.35 -17.11
N LYS A 231 52.28 -88.88 -15.99
CA LYS A 231 53.15 -89.71 -15.14
C LYS A 231 52.41 -90.89 -14.51
N GLN A 232 51.19 -90.68 -13.99
CA GLN A 232 50.37 -91.75 -13.44
C GLN A 232 49.94 -92.79 -14.50
N LEU A 233 49.64 -92.34 -15.72
CA LEU A 233 49.33 -93.24 -16.83
C LEU A 233 50.56 -94.07 -17.25
N GLN A 234 51.76 -93.48 -17.22
CA GLN A 234 53.01 -94.23 -17.47
C GLN A 234 53.29 -95.28 -16.39
N GLU A 235 53.01 -94.98 -15.12
CA GLU A 235 53.18 -95.91 -14.00
C GLU A 235 52.17 -97.08 -14.05
N THR A 236 50.93 -96.81 -14.43
CA THR A 236 49.86 -97.83 -14.52
C THR A 236 49.99 -98.75 -15.73
N VAL A 237 50.56 -98.26 -16.85
CA VAL A 237 50.85 -99.09 -18.03
C VAL A 237 51.99 -100.09 -17.77
N ASN A 238 52.91 -99.80 -16.84
CA ASN A 238 54.04 -100.65 -16.49
C ASN A 238 53.69 -101.84 -15.56
N HIS A 239 52.50 -101.85 -14.95
CA HIS A 239 52.05 -102.91 -14.04
C HIS A 239 50.80 -103.60 -14.58
N GLY A 240 51.02 -104.67 -15.33
CA GLY A 240 50.01 -105.36 -16.14
C GLY A 240 48.89 -106.07 -15.37
N GLY A 241 47.70 -106.05 -15.98
CA GLY A 241 46.55 -106.86 -15.60
C GLY A 241 45.34 -106.56 -16.47
N LYS A 242 45.44 -106.74 -17.80
CA LYS A 242 44.43 -106.27 -18.78
C LYS A 242 42.99 -106.72 -18.47
N SER A 243 42.77 -107.87 -17.84
CA SER A 243 41.40 -108.38 -17.55
C SER A 243 40.78 -107.80 -16.28
N GLU A 244 41.52 -107.72 -15.18
CA GLU A 244 41.05 -107.01 -13.97
C GLU A 244 40.96 -105.51 -14.22
N TYR A 245 41.85 -104.99 -15.07
CA TYR A 245 41.81 -103.62 -15.54
C TYR A 245 40.55 -103.34 -16.35
N ILE A 246 40.09 -104.25 -17.22
CA ILE A 246 38.84 -104.10 -17.97
C ILE A 246 37.61 -104.14 -17.05
N SER A 247 37.47 -105.07 -16.11
CA SER A 247 36.31 -105.05 -15.20
C SER A 247 36.35 -103.88 -14.20
N ARG A 248 37.54 -103.44 -13.77
CA ARG A 248 37.67 -102.18 -13.03
C ARG A 248 37.34 -100.98 -13.91
N LEU A 249 37.66 -101.02 -15.21
CA LEU A 249 37.29 -99.98 -16.17
C LEU A 249 35.78 -99.95 -16.39
N GLU A 250 35.10 -101.08 -16.56
CA GLU A 250 33.65 -101.17 -16.73
C GLU A 250 32.93 -100.66 -15.49
N LYS A 251 33.34 -101.09 -14.28
CA LYS A 251 32.78 -100.57 -13.03
C LYS A 251 33.06 -99.07 -12.86
N ARG A 252 34.26 -98.61 -13.20
CA ARG A 252 34.61 -97.19 -13.18
C ARG A 252 33.85 -96.41 -14.25
N LEU A 253 33.48 -97.04 -15.37
CA LEU A 253 32.68 -96.46 -16.44
C LEU A 253 31.23 -96.29 -15.97
N GLU A 254 30.64 -97.31 -15.35
CA GLU A 254 29.31 -97.24 -14.74
C GLU A 254 29.25 -96.21 -13.59
N ASP A 255 30.26 -96.20 -12.70
CA ASP A 255 30.40 -95.17 -11.65
C ASP A 255 30.58 -93.77 -12.28
N SER A 256 31.28 -93.66 -13.41
CA SER A 256 31.46 -92.39 -14.13
C SER A 256 30.19 -91.95 -14.86
N GLU A 257 29.41 -92.87 -15.41
CA GLU A 257 28.12 -92.59 -16.04
C GLU A 257 27.09 -92.13 -15.01
N GLN A 258 27.06 -92.75 -13.83
CA GLN A 258 26.24 -92.29 -12.71
C GLN A 258 26.69 -90.91 -12.20
N LEU A 259 28.01 -90.67 -12.12
CA LEU A 259 28.55 -89.36 -11.77
C LEU A 259 28.18 -88.30 -12.82
N ILE A 260 28.30 -88.62 -14.12
CA ILE A 260 27.90 -87.75 -15.23
C ILE A 260 26.41 -87.45 -15.14
N ALA A 261 25.54 -88.45 -14.96
CA ALA A 261 24.11 -88.24 -14.83
C ALA A 261 23.77 -87.33 -13.62
N ASN A 262 24.46 -87.52 -12.49
CA ASN A 262 24.27 -86.67 -11.32
C ASN A 262 24.81 -85.24 -11.53
N GLN A 263 25.93 -85.09 -12.23
CA GLN A 263 26.49 -83.78 -12.62
C GLN A 263 25.62 -83.06 -13.64
N GLU A 264 25.06 -83.77 -14.62
CA GLU A 264 24.12 -83.24 -15.61
C GLU A 264 22.83 -82.79 -14.93
N GLN A 265 22.31 -83.59 -13.98
CA GLN A 265 21.15 -83.19 -13.19
C GLN A 265 21.46 -81.97 -12.31
N GLN A 266 22.63 -81.90 -11.67
CA GLN A 266 23.06 -80.71 -10.92
C GLN A 266 23.23 -79.48 -11.82
N LEU A 267 23.72 -79.64 -13.05
CA LEU A 267 23.84 -78.55 -14.02
C LEU A 267 22.47 -78.07 -14.49
N GLU A 268 21.53 -78.97 -14.76
CA GLU A 268 20.16 -78.60 -15.13
C GLU A 268 19.43 -77.92 -13.97
N ASP A 269 19.55 -78.44 -12.75
CA ASP A 269 19.00 -77.81 -11.55
C ASP A 269 19.61 -76.41 -11.33
N ALA A 270 20.92 -76.26 -11.49
CA ALA A 270 21.60 -74.97 -11.42
C ALA A 270 21.14 -74.01 -12.52
N ARG A 271 20.91 -74.51 -13.74
CA ARG A 271 20.40 -73.75 -14.88
C ARG A 271 18.98 -73.24 -14.60
N VAL A 272 18.08 -74.12 -14.17
CA VAL A 272 16.70 -73.78 -13.80
C VAL A 272 16.68 -72.76 -12.66
N ASN A 273 17.50 -72.96 -11.63
CA ASN A 273 17.59 -72.05 -10.49
C ASN A 273 18.15 -70.67 -10.90
N ARG A 274 19.10 -70.63 -11.84
CA ARG A 274 19.62 -69.38 -12.43
C ARG A 274 18.56 -68.67 -13.25
N GLU A 275 17.78 -69.40 -14.06
CA GLU A 275 16.66 -68.82 -14.82
C GLU A 275 15.57 -68.27 -13.90
N LEU A 276 15.23 -68.97 -12.81
CA LEU A 276 14.29 -68.51 -11.79
C LEU A 276 14.77 -67.21 -11.13
N LYS A 277 16.02 -67.19 -10.61
CA LYS A 277 16.59 -65.97 -10.02
C LYS A 277 16.68 -64.82 -11.01
N ASN A 278 16.96 -65.09 -12.28
CA ASN A 278 17.00 -64.05 -13.30
C ASN A 278 15.59 -63.47 -13.58
N LYS A 279 14.55 -64.32 -13.62
CA LYS A 279 13.15 -63.87 -13.72
C LYS A 279 12.74 -63.02 -12.52
N GLU A 280 13.11 -63.44 -11.31
CA GLU A 280 12.89 -62.65 -10.09
C GLU A 280 13.61 -61.31 -10.13
N LEU A 281 14.87 -61.27 -10.55
CA LEU A 281 15.64 -60.03 -10.69
C LEU A 281 15.01 -59.07 -11.72
N VAL A 282 14.53 -59.59 -12.85
CA VAL A 282 13.83 -58.79 -13.86
C VAL A 282 12.50 -58.27 -13.30
N SER A 283 11.76 -59.08 -12.55
CA SER A 283 10.52 -58.65 -11.88
C SER A 283 10.78 -57.56 -10.83
N ILE A 284 11.83 -57.70 -10.01
CA ILE A 284 12.23 -56.69 -9.02
C ILE A 284 12.70 -55.39 -9.70
N LYS A 285 13.45 -55.49 -10.81
CA LYS A 285 13.84 -54.30 -11.57
C LYS A 285 12.62 -53.60 -12.17
N HIS A 286 11.73 -54.35 -12.80
CA HIS A 286 10.51 -53.79 -13.39
C HIS A 286 9.62 -53.11 -12.35
N THR A 287 9.44 -53.73 -11.17
CA THR A 287 8.68 -53.12 -10.07
C THR A 287 9.34 -51.85 -9.54
N ARG A 288 10.66 -51.83 -9.34
CA ARG A 288 11.38 -50.60 -8.96
C ARG A 288 11.28 -49.51 -10.03
N ASP A 289 11.41 -49.86 -11.29
CA ASP A 289 11.30 -48.90 -12.40
C ASP A 289 9.88 -48.29 -12.40
N LEU A 290 8.84 -49.11 -12.21
CA LEU A 290 7.46 -48.66 -12.09
C LEU A 290 7.26 -47.71 -10.90
N GLU A 291 7.76 -48.09 -9.72
CA GLU A 291 7.72 -47.25 -8.50
C GLU A 291 8.42 -45.90 -8.71
N THR A 292 9.59 -45.90 -9.34
CA THR A 292 10.31 -44.64 -9.64
C THR A 292 9.58 -43.79 -10.66
N GLN A 293 8.94 -44.41 -11.66
CA GLN A 293 8.14 -43.71 -12.66
C GLN A 293 6.89 -43.08 -12.03
N ASP A 294 6.22 -43.79 -11.14
CA ASP A 294 5.05 -43.27 -10.44
C ASP A 294 5.45 -42.13 -9.49
N ARG A 295 6.57 -42.27 -8.78
CA ARG A 295 7.10 -41.18 -7.94
C ARG A 295 7.53 -39.95 -8.73
N LEU A 296 8.05 -40.12 -9.94
CA LEU A 296 8.33 -39.01 -10.85
C LEU A 296 7.04 -38.29 -11.27
N LYS A 297 5.99 -39.03 -11.63
CA LYS A 297 4.68 -38.43 -11.95
C LYS A 297 4.07 -37.69 -10.76
N GLU A 298 4.18 -38.25 -9.55
CA GLU A 298 3.73 -37.58 -8.32
C GLU A 298 4.46 -36.24 -8.12
N LEU A 299 5.79 -36.23 -8.27
CA LEU A 299 6.59 -35.00 -8.17
C LEU A 299 6.29 -34.00 -9.29
N GLU A 300 6.03 -34.45 -10.52
CA GLU A 300 5.59 -33.59 -11.62
C GLU A 300 4.24 -32.93 -11.32
N VAL A 301 3.29 -33.68 -10.78
CA VAL A 301 1.98 -33.16 -10.35
C VAL A 301 2.16 -32.16 -9.22
N GLU A 302 2.97 -32.48 -8.21
CA GLU A 302 3.28 -31.58 -7.08
C GLU A 302 3.96 -30.29 -7.56
N ASN A 303 4.94 -30.38 -8.45
CA ASN A 303 5.61 -29.22 -9.02
C ASN A 303 4.64 -28.36 -9.86
N SER A 304 3.76 -28.99 -10.64
CA SER A 304 2.69 -28.27 -11.36
C SER A 304 1.74 -27.55 -10.40
N ALA A 305 1.42 -28.16 -9.25
CA ALA A 305 0.56 -27.56 -8.23
C ALA A 305 1.26 -26.40 -7.51
N LEU A 306 2.55 -26.53 -7.21
CA LEU A 306 3.39 -25.46 -6.67
C LEU A 306 3.53 -24.29 -7.64
N SER A 307 3.75 -24.55 -8.93
CA SER A 307 3.78 -23.52 -9.97
C SER A 307 2.44 -22.78 -10.10
N LYS A 308 1.30 -23.49 -10.08
CA LYS A 308 -0.03 -22.86 -10.03
C LYS A 308 -0.23 -22.03 -8.76
N ARG A 309 0.29 -22.48 -7.62
CA ARG A 309 0.23 -21.74 -6.35
C ARG A 309 1.10 -20.48 -6.39
N ALA A 310 2.30 -20.55 -6.96
CA ALA A 310 3.17 -19.41 -7.19
C ALA A 310 2.50 -18.36 -8.08
N ASN A 311 1.91 -18.78 -9.21
CA ASN A 311 1.16 -17.87 -10.09
C ASN A 311 -0.03 -17.20 -9.39
N LYS A 312 -0.71 -17.91 -8.47
CA LYS A 312 -1.77 -17.32 -7.64
C LYS A 312 -1.21 -16.29 -6.66
N VAL A 313 -0.07 -16.57 -6.03
CA VAL A 313 0.63 -15.62 -5.14
C VAL A 313 1.03 -14.36 -5.90
N ASP A 314 1.68 -14.48 -7.06
CA ASP A 314 2.05 -13.34 -7.91
C ASP A 314 0.82 -12.52 -8.33
N HIS A 315 -0.30 -13.18 -8.60
CA HIS A 315 -1.56 -12.49 -8.91
C HIS A 315 -2.09 -11.72 -7.69
N TYR A 316 -2.05 -12.31 -6.48
CA TYR A 316 -2.43 -11.63 -5.25
C TYR A 316 -1.49 -10.47 -4.92
N GLU A 317 -0.18 -10.61 -5.15
CA GLU A 317 0.79 -9.52 -4.97
C GLU A 317 0.51 -8.36 -5.94
N LYS A 318 0.24 -8.65 -7.22
CA LYS A 318 -0.17 -7.62 -8.19
C LYS A 318 -1.46 -6.92 -7.77
N LYS A 319 -2.45 -7.68 -7.29
CA LYS A 319 -3.72 -7.11 -6.81
C LYS A 319 -3.52 -6.26 -5.55
N LEU A 320 -2.67 -6.69 -4.63
CA LEU A 320 -2.29 -5.93 -3.44
C LEU A 320 -1.55 -4.64 -3.81
N ALA A 321 -0.63 -4.69 -4.76
CA ALA A 321 0.08 -3.51 -5.26
C ALA A 321 -0.88 -2.50 -5.91
N GLN A 322 -1.85 -2.98 -6.70
CA GLN A 322 -2.92 -2.14 -7.27
C GLN A 322 -3.80 -1.53 -6.17
N GLN A 323 -4.20 -2.31 -5.16
CA GLN A 323 -4.98 -1.82 -4.03
C GLN A 323 -4.21 -0.75 -3.23
N ASN A 324 -2.92 -0.98 -2.94
CA ASN A 324 -2.06 -0.01 -2.27
C ASN A 324 -1.90 1.29 -3.08
N ALA A 325 -1.86 1.21 -4.42
CA ALA A 325 -1.82 2.40 -5.27
C ALA A 325 -3.13 3.21 -5.15
N ILE A 326 -4.28 2.54 -5.17
CA ILE A 326 -5.60 3.17 -4.99
C ILE A 326 -5.74 3.76 -3.58
N GLU A 327 -5.22 3.08 -2.54
CA GLU A 327 -5.23 3.61 -1.17
C GLU A 327 -4.38 4.88 -1.04
N LYS A 328 -3.20 4.93 -1.69
CA LYS A 328 -2.38 6.15 -1.75
C LYS A 328 -3.08 7.28 -2.51
N GLU A 329 -3.77 6.97 -3.60
CA GLU A 329 -4.56 7.96 -4.34
C GLU A 329 -5.73 8.48 -3.50
N ASN A 330 -6.46 7.61 -2.80
CA ASN A 330 -7.50 8.02 -1.86
C ASN A 330 -6.96 8.90 -0.72
N ALA A 331 -5.79 8.57 -0.17
CA ALA A 331 -5.14 9.42 0.83
C ALA A 331 -4.80 10.80 0.27
N ARG A 332 -4.27 10.87 -0.95
CA ARG A 332 -3.98 12.12 -1.64
C ARG A 332 -5.25 12.93 -1.94
N LEU A 333 -6.33 12.28 -2.37
CA LEU A 333 -7.61 12.94 -2.63
C LEU A 333 -8.23 13.49 -1.33
N ARG A 334 -8.09 12.77 -0.21
CA ARG A 334 -8.51 13.27 1.11
C ARG A 334 -7.71 14.50 1.54
N GLU A 335 -6.38 14.47 1.37
CA GLU A 335 -5.53 15.62 1.65
C GLU A 335 -5.91 16.83 0.77
N GLN A 336 -6.19 16.61 -0.52
CA GLN A 336 -6.69 17.67 -1.40
C GLN A 336 -8.04 18.22 -0.95
N LEU A 337 -8.95 17.35 -0.48
CA LEU A 337 -10.25 17.76 0.03
C LEU A 337 -10.11 18.60 1.30
N ASP A 338 -9.22 18.23 2.21
CA ASP A 338 -8.92 18.99 3.43
C ASP A 338 -8.37 20.39 3.08
N VAL A 339 -7.42 20.47 2.14
CA VAL A 339 -6.89 21.75 1.64
C VAL A 339 -7.98 22.60 1.00
N LEU A 340 -8.86 22.01 0.19
CA LEU A 340 -9.98 22.73 -0.42
C LEU A 340 -11.00 23.22 0.62
N GLN A 341 -11.26 22.43 1.67
CA GLN A 341 -12.12 22.87 2.77
C GLN A 341 -11.49 24.00 3.58
N GLU A 342 -10.18 23.97 3.81
CA GLU A 342 -9.46 25.06 4.47
C GLU A 342 -9.52 26.34 3.63
N ASN A 343 -9.26 26.24 2.32
CA ASN A 343 -9.38 27.35 1.38
C ASN A 343 -10.81 27.93 1.35
N GLN A 344 -11.84 27.07 1.40
CA GLN A 344 -13.23 27.53 1.46
C GLN A 344 -13.51 28.29 2.75
N LYS A 345 -13.04 27.80 3.91
CA LYS A 345 -13.17 28.51 5.19
C LYS A 345 -12.49 29.88 5.15
N ASP A 346 -11.31 29.97 4.54
CA ASP A 346 -10.60 31.25 4.40
C ASP A 346 -11.32 32.19 3.44
N TYR A 347 -11.86 31.68 2.33
CA TYR A 347 -12.71 32.46 1.45
C TYR A 347 -13.96 32.98 2.17
N ASP A 348 -14.64 32.14 2.95
CA ASP A 348 -15.83 32.52 3.71
C ASP A 348 -15.51 33.60 4.77
N LYS A 349 -14.37 33.49 5.46
CA LYS A 349 -13.89 34.55 6.38
C LYS A 349 -13.68 35.88 5.65
N VAL A 350 -12.96 35.88 4.54
CA VAL A 350 -12.72 37.09 3.74
C VAL A 350 -14.04 37.67 3.20
N HIS A 351 -14.96 36.81 2.78
CA HIS A 351 -16.28 37.22 2.32
C HIS A 351 -17.08 37.89 3.45
N MET A 352 -17.08 37.31 4.66
CA MET A 352 -17.71 37.92 5.83
C MET A 352 -17.10 39.27 6.19
N GLU A 353 -15.77 39.39 6.18
CA GLU A 353 -15.07 40.65 6.41
C GLU A 353 -15.43 41.70 5.35
N ASN A 354 -15.54 41.29 4.07
CA ASN A 354 -15.92 42.17 2.98
C ASN A 354 -17.37 42.66 3.13
N GLU A 355 -18.30 41.78 3.50
CA GLU A 355 -19.69 42.16 3.79
C GLU A 355 -19.78 43.11 4.98
N LEU A 356 -19.01 42.86 6.05
CA LEU A 356 -18.91 43.79 7.18
C LEU A 356 -18.40 45.15 6.72
N LEU A 357 -17.31 45.20 5.94
CA LEU A 357 -16.78 46.45 5.37
C LEU A 357 -17.78 47.16 4.45
N LYS A 358 -18.60 46.44 3.69
CA LYS A 358 -19.68 47.04 2.90
C LYS A 358 -20.77 47.63 3.79
N THR A 359 -21.13 46.96 4.88
CA THR A 359 -22.13 47.49 5.83
C THR A 359 -21.62 48.74 6.54
N THR A 360 -20.39 48.74 7.05
CA THR A 360 -19.78 49.92 7.67
C THR A 360 -19.63 51.06 6.67
N ARG A 361 -19.20 50.79 5.43
CA ARG A 361 -19.16 51.80 4.36
C ARG A 361 -20.54 52.40 4.08
N ARG A 362 -21.60 51.58 4.08
CA ARG A 362 -22.98 52.05 3.89
C ARG A 362 -23.44 52.94 5.05
N GLU A 363 -23.08 52.60 6.28
CA GLU A 363 -23.36 53.42 7.46
C GLU A 363 -22.61 54.76 7.40
N TYR A 364 -21.32 54.74 7.04
CA TYR A 364 -20.55 55.98 6.82
C TYR A 364 -21.16 56.85 5.73
N MET A 365 -21.64 56.28 4.62
CA MET A 365 -22.33 57.04 3.58
C MET A 365 -23.62 57.68 4.11
N LYS A 366 -24.44 56.97 4.90
CA LYS A 366 -25.64 57.55 5.51
C LYS A 366 -25.33 58.71 6.47
N VAL A 367 -24.26 58.57 7.26
CA VAL A 367 -23.82 59.65 8.16
C VAL A 367 -23.35 60.87 7.34
N LEU A 368 -22.62 60.64 6.25
CA LEU A 368 -22.19 61.70 5.33
C LEU A 368 -23.39 62.40 4.68
N GLU A 369 -24.35 61.65 4.14
CA GLU A 369 -25.60 62.20 3.58
C GLU A 369 -26.37 63.03 4.64
N GLY A 370 -26.41 62.55 5.89
CA GLY A 370 -26.99 63.31 7.00
C GLY A 370 -26.25 64.62 7.26
N GLN A 371 -24.91 64.61 7.27
CA GLN A 371 -24.10 65.81 7.41
C GLN A 371 -24.30 66.78 6.24
N GLU A 372 -24.33 66.29 5.00
CA GLU A 372 -24.62 67.09 3.80
C GLU A 372 -25.98 67.78 3.90
N ASN A 373 -27.02 67.04 4.31
CA ASN A 373 -28.36 67.62 4.54
C ASN A 373 -28.34 68.71 5.62
N THR A 374 -27.63 68.51 6.74
CA THR A 374 -27.51 69.56 7.76
C THR A 374 -26.78 70.79 7.25
N ILE A 375 -25.77 70.63 6.39
CA ILE A 375 -25.07 71.76 5.75
C ILE A 375 -26.03 72.51 4.83
N THR A 376 -26.83 71.80 4.03
CA THR A 376 -27.84 72.45 3.17
C THR A 376 -28.91 73.16 3.98
N ASP A 377 -29.37 72.59 5.09
CA ASP A 377 -30.33 73.23 5.98
C ASP A 377 -29.76 74.49 6.64
N LEU A 378 -28.51 74.43 7.11
CA LEU A 378 -27.82 75.59 7.66
C LEU A 378 -27.62 76.68 6.61
N LYS A 379 -27.29 76.31 5.37
CA LYS A 379 -27.20 77.25 4.25
C LYS A 379 -28.54 77.90 3.94
N ASN A 380 -29.62 77.12 3.89
CA ASN A 380 -30.98 77.64 3.65
C ASN A 380 -31.42 78.59 4.78
N LYS A 381 -31.15 78.23 6.05
CA LYS A 381 -31.39 79.11 7.20
C LYS A 381 -30.56 80.38 7.12
N GLY A 382 -29.30 80.29 6.71
CA GLY A 382 -28.43 81.44 6.46
C GLY A 382 -29.02 82.37 5.40
N MET A 383 -29.45 81.83 4.26
CA MET A 383 -30.10 82.62 3.21
C MET A 383 -31.40 83.29 3.67
N ALA A 384 -32.23 82.58 4.45
CA ALA A 384 -33.48 83.16 4.98
C ALA A 384 -33.20 84.32 5.96
N LEU A 385 -32.18 84.18 6.83
CA LEU A 385 -31.75 85.26 7.72
C LEU A 385 -31.12 86.44 6.95
N GLU A 386 -30.37 86.18 5.89
CA GLU A 386 -29.84 87.21 5.00
C GLU A 386 -30.98 87.97 4.30
N GLU A 387 -32.03 87.28 3.87
CA GLU A 387 -33.22 87.89 3.26
C GLU A 387 -34.04 88.70 4.27
N GLU A 388 -34.21 88.20 5.51
CA GLU A 388 -34.84 88.96 6.59
C GLU A 388 -34.04 90.22 6.92
N LEU A 389 -32.71 90.11 7.07
CA LEU A 389 -31.84 91.27 7.29
C LEU A 389 -31.96 92.27 6.15
N ARG A 390 -32.04 91.81 4.90
CA ARG A 390 -32.24 92.67 3.74
C ARG A 390 -33.59 93.37 3.78
N SER A 391 -34.67 92.65 4.09
CA SER A 391 -36.01 93.24 4.25
C SER A 391 -36.03 94.27 5.38
N ARG A 392 -35.39 94.01 6.52
CA ARG A 392 -35.24 94.99 7.62
C ARG A 392 -34.43 96.21 7.21
N MET A 393 -33.35 96.02 6.44
CA MET A 393 -32.59 97.15 5.90
C MET A 393 -33.45 98.00 4.96
N GLU A 394 -34.23 97.38 4.08
CA GLU A 394 -35.18 98.07 3.18
C GLU A 394 -36.29 98.79 3.98
N GLU A 395 -36.82 98.20 5.04
CA GLU A 395 -37.77 98.85 5.96
C GLU A 395 -37.13 100.07 6.65
N ILE A 396 -35.90 99.95 7.14
CA ILE A 396 -35.16 101.07 7.76
C ILE A 396 -34.94 102.19 6.73
N GLU A 397 -34.56 101.86 5.49
CA GLU A 397 -34.41 102.85 4.42
C GLU A 397 -35.73 103.57 4.14
N LEU A 398 -36.85 102.84 4.03
CA LEU A 398 -38.17 103.44 3.85
C LEU A 398 -38.57 104.34 5.03
N HIS A 399 -38.32 103.91 6.27
CA HIS A 399 -38.56 104.72 7.46
C HIS A 399 -37.68 105.98 7.49
N LEU A 400 -36.42 105.88 7.08
CA LEU A 400 -35.53 107.04 6.95
C LEU A 400 -35.99 107.99 5.83
N GLU A 401 -36.48 107.47 4.71
CA GLU A 401 -37.07 108.29 3.63
C GLU A 401 -38.34 108.99 4.09
N ARG A 402 -39.23 108.27 4.80
CA ARG A 402 -40.43 108.85 5.42
C ARG A 402 -40.06 109.90 6.46
N GLN A 403 -39.10 109.62 7.33
CA GLN A 403 -38.60 110.61 8.29
C GLN A 403 -38.03 111.83 7.57
N ARG A 404 -37.24 111.67 6.50
CA ARG A 404 -36.74 112.80 5.70
C ARG A 404 -37.88 113.58 5.03
N HIS A 405 -38.95 112.91 4.61
CA HIS A 405 -40.14 113.56 4.07
C HIS A 405 -40.91 114.31 5.16
N ASP A 406 -41.16 113.68 6.30
CA ASP A 406 -41.82 114.26 7.47
C ASP A 406 -41.00 115.42 8.04
N GLU A 407 -39.67 115.35 8.06
CA GLU A 407 -38.78 116.47 8.43
C GLU A 407 -38.90 117.63 7.45
N LYS A 408 -38.96 117.37 6.14
CA LYS A 408 -39.23 118.42 5.14
C LYS A 408 -40.61 119.02 5.33
N TYR A 409 -41.63 118.20 5.55
CA TYR A 409 -43.00 118.64 5.77
C TYR A 409 -43.15 119.40 7.09
N ILE A 410 -42.47 118.98 8.16
CA ILE A 410 -42.38 119.72 9.43
C ILE A 410 -41.65 121.04 9.20
N ASN A 411 -40.57 121.09 8.41
CA ASN A 411 -39.93 122.36 8.07
C ASN A 411 -40.87 123.28 7.28
N GLU A 412 -41.65 122.75 6.32
CA GLU A 412 -42.68 123.50 5.58
C GLU A 412 -43.85 123.94 6.49
N LEU A 413 -44.25 123.09 7.44
CA LEU A 413 -45.25 123.41 8.45
C LEU A 413 -44.72 124.39 9.47
N GLN A 414 -43.45 124.32 9.86
CA GLN A 414 -42.79 125.29 10.72
C GLN A 414 -42.65 126.62 9.99
N GLU A 415 -42.37 126.63 8.69
CA GLU A 415 -42.43 127.83 7.84
C GLU A 415 -43.86 128.39 7.73
N ARG A 416 -44.87 127.51 7.69
CA ARG A 416 -46.30 127.87 7.77
C ARG A 416 -46.76 128.28 9.17
N VAL A 417 -46.15 127.78 10.24
CA VAL A 417 -46.46 128.06 11.64
C VAL A 417 -45.72 129.31 12.13
N ASP A 418 -44.52 129.59 11.60
CA ASP A 418 -43.90 130.92 11.62
C ASP A 418 -44.79 131.96 10.91
N SER A 419 -45.76 131.51 10.12
CA SER A 419 -46.80 132.37 9.55
C SER A 419 -48.18 132.30 10.26
N HIS A 420 -48.67 131.20 10.86
CA HIS A 420 -49.92 131.15 11.66
C HIS A 420 -50.00 129.94 12.67
N SER A 421 -50.51 130.17 13.89
CA SER A 421 -50.64 129.23 15.04
C SER A 421 -52.12 128.78 15.29
N PRO A 422 -52.47 127.85 16.22
CA PRO A 422 -52.19 126.40 16.33
C PRO A 422 -53.50 125.53 16.49
N GLU A 423 -53.41 124.18 16.51
CA GLU A 423 -54.18 123.21 17.38
C GLU A 423 -54.02 121.71 16.97
N GLU A 424 -54.00 120.81 17.96
CA GLU A 424 -54.04 119.30 17.93
C GLU A 424 -55.42 118.73 17.44
N PRO A 425 -55.77 117.40 17.29
CA PRO A 425 -55.29 116.17 18.00
C PRO A 425 -55.44 114.74 17.32
N SER A 426 -55.01 113.69 18.04
CA SER A 426 -55.56 112.30 18.27
C SER A 426 -55.95 111.29 17.14
N GLY A 427 -55.61 109.98 17.33
CA GLY A 427 -56.47 108.83 16.91
C GLY A 427 -55.84 107.45 16.59
N GLY A 428 -56.13 106.43 17.44
CA GLY A 428 -56.37 104.98 17.16
C GLY A 428 -55.21 104.08 16.64
N GLY A 429 -54.88 102.88 17.15
CA GLY A 429 -55.56 101.92 18.03
C GLY A 429 -56.15 100.73 17.26
N PHE A 430 -55.42 99.61 17.11
CA PHE A 430 -55.95 98.24 16.95
C PHE A 430 -54.97 97.19 17.47
N SER A 431 -55.54 96.10 18.01
CA SER A 431 -55.06 95.32 19.15
C SER A 431 -54.30 94.04 18.78
N LEU A 432 -53.22 93.76 19.53
CA LEU A 432 -52.37 92.55 19.50
C LEU A 432 -52.98 91.35 20.24
N GLU A 433 -54.19 91.52 20.77
CA GLU A 433 -54.81 90.59 21.74
C GLU A 433 -55.69 89.53 21.06
N ASP A 434 -56.04 89.73 19.79
CA ASP A 434 -56.91 88.81 19.02
C ASP A 434 -56.13 87.68 18.30
N GLU A 435 -54.80 87.79 18.24
CA GLU A 435 -53.93 86.80 17.59
C GLU A 435 -53.38 85.75 18.58
N LEU A 436 -53.41 86.04 19.89
CA LEU A 436 -52.89 85.16 20.94
C LEU A 436 -53.86 84.02 21.35
N ASN A 437 -55.15 84.15 21.05
CA ASN A 437 -56.18 83.20 21.48
C ASN A 437 -56.35 81.97 20.56
N ARG A 438 -55.56 81.86 19.47
CA ARG A 438 -55.57 80.68 18.59
C ARG A 438 -54.48 79.65 18.89
N SER A 439 -53.54 79.93 19.79
CA SER A 439 -52.38 79.06 20.04
C SER A 439 -52.34 78.36 21.41
N ASP A 440 -53.29 78.63 22.32
CA ASP A 440 -53.25 78.05 23.67
C ASP A 440 -54.23 76.87 23.86
N SER A 441 -53.76 75.66 23.54
CA SER A 441 -54.19 74.43 24.23
C SER A 441 -53.04 73.42 24.32
N PRO A 442 -52.21 73.48 25.38
CA PRO A 442 -51.05 72.61 25.53
C PRO A 442 -51.43 71.35 26.34
N ASN A 443 -52.26 70.43 25.80
CA ASN A 443 -52.34 69.05 26.32
C ASN A 443 -53.24 68.04 25.56
N GLU A 444 -53.27 68.03 24.24
CA GLU A 444 -53.74 66.84 23.50
C GLU A 444 -52.68 66.40 22.49
N PRO A 445 -51.99 65.25 22.70
CA PRO A 445 -51.18 64.67 21.64
C PRO A 445 -52.12 64.33 20.50
N ASN A 446 -51.73 64.68 19.28
CA ASN A 446 -52.52 64.45 18.08
C ASN A 446 -52.65 62.93 17.84
N GLN A 447 -53.63 62.30 18.52
CA GLN A 447 -53.82 60.84 18.57
C GLN A 447 -53.99 60.26 17.16
N GLN A 448 -54.50 61.04 16.22
CA GLN A 448 -54.64 60.63 14.81
C GLN A 448 -53.27 60.49 14.10
N LEU A 449 -52.31 61.37 14.40
CA LEU A 449 -50.94 61.26 13.87
C LEU A 449 -50.17 60.12 14.54
N GLU A 450 -50.44 59.84 15.81
CA GLU A 450 -49.82 58.72 16.51
C GLU A 450 -50.40 57.37 16.05
N ILE A 451 -51.72 57.29 15.83
CA ILE A 451 -52.35 56.12 15.23
C ILE A 451 -51.85 55.88 13.81
N SER A 452 -51.67 56.93 12.99
CA SER A 452 -51.14 56.77 11.62
C SER A 452 -49.66 56.37 11.62
N ARG A 453 -48.86 56.92 12.54
CA ARG A 453 -47.46 56.51 12.75
C ARG A 453 -47.36 55.06 13.21
N LEU A 454 -48.14 54.64 14.20
CA LEU A 454 -48.17 53.27 14.70
C LEU A 454 -48.67 52.29 13.63
N LYS A 455 -49.63 52.68 12.78
CA LYS A 455 -50.05 51.89 11.61
C LYS A 455 -48.93 51.73 10.58
N ALA A 456 -48.18 52.79 10.30
CA ALA A 456 -47.04 52.74 9.39
C ALA A 456 -45.88 51.90 9.96
N GLU A 457 -45.61 52.00 11.27
CA GLU A 457 -44.59 51.21 11.96
C GLU A 457 -44.95 49.71 11.98
N LEU A 458 -46.22 49.37 12.25
CA LEU A 458 -46.72 47.99 12.13
C LEU A 458 -46.59 47.47 10.69
N GLN A 459 -46.86 48.29 9.67
CA GLN A 459 -46.73 47.88 8.27
C GLN A 459 -45.27 47.64 7.85
N VAL A 460 -44.32 48.40 8.40
CA VAL A 460 -42.88 48.19 8.18
C VAL A 460 -42.38 46.93 8.88
N LEU A 461 -42.75 46.71 10.14
CA LEU A 461 -42.40 45.48 10.88
C LEU A 461 -42.98 44.23 10.20
N LYS A 462 -44.21 44.32 9.69
CA LYS A 462 -44.90 43.25 8.96
C LYS A 462 -44.23 42.86 7.63
N SER A 463 -43.71 43.85 6.90
CA SER A 463 -43.01 43.60 5.64
C SER A 463 -41.57 43.10 5.84
N ASN A 464 -40.91 43.47 6.94
CA ASN A 464 -39.48 43.24 7.10
C ASN A 464 -39.13 41.96 7.88
N GLU A 465 -39.90 41.55 8.90
CA GLU A 465 -39.61 40.31 9.66
C GLU A 465 -40.46 39.12 9.19
N GLY A 466 -41.79 39.27 9.12
CA GLY A 466 -42.67 38.22 8.62
C GLY A 466 -42.47 37.91 7.13
N GLY A 467 -42.15 38.95 6.34
CA GLY A 467 -41.83 38.80 4.92
C GLY A 467 -40.52 38.04 4.65
N LYS A 468 -39.48 38.28 5.47
CA LYS A 468 -38.18 37.61 5.33
C LYS A 468 -38.25 36.14 5.72
N ALA A 469 -38.86 35.82 6.87
CA ALA A 469 -39.02 34.42 7.30
C ALA A 469 -39.85 33.61 6.28
N ASN A 470 -40.88 34.21 5.69
CA ASN A 470 -41.69 33.55 4.65
C ASN A 470 -40.92 33.41 3.31
N ALA A 471 -40.10 34.39 2.94
CA ALA A 471 -39.23 34.29 1.76
C ALA A 471 -38.14 33.21 1.94
N GLU A 472 -37.57 33.10 3.13
CA GLU A 472 -36.56 32.09 3.47
C GLU A 472 -37.16 30.67 3.49
N LEU A 473 -38.33 30.48 4.10
CA LEU A 473 -39.06 29.20 4.06
C LEU A 473 -39.41 28.79 2.61
N ARG A 474 -39.79 29.73 1.75
CA ARG A 474 -40.03 29.46 0.32
C ARG A 474 -38.76 29.07 -0.43
N ALA A 475 -37.65 29.73 -0.14
CA ALA A 475 -36.37 29.40 -0.77
C ALA A 475 -35.89 28.01 -0.34
N GLU A 476 -36.07 27.66 0.93
CA GLU A 476 -35.70 26.34 1.46
C GLU A 476 -36.62 25.23 0.92
N LEU A 477 -37.93 25.50 0.81
CA LEU A 477 -38.89 24.62 0.13
C LEU A 477 -38.46 24.32 -1.31
N GLN A 478 -38.15 25.35 -2.11
CA GLN A 478 -37.72 25.18 -3.51
C GLN A 478 -36.42 24.39 -3.63
N LYS A 479 -35.44 24.60 -2.74
CA LYS A 479 -34.21 23.81 -2.71
C LYS A 479 -34.49 22.34 -2.41
N ALA A 480 -35.35 22.07 -1.41
CA ALA A 480 -35.74 20.71 -1.07
C ALA A 480 -36.48 20.02 -2.23
N GLU A 481 -37.39 20.71 -2.92
CA GLU A 481 -38.08 20.20 -4.11
C GLU A 481 -37.10 19.86 -5.25
N MET A 482 -36.13 20.73 -5.52
CA MET A 482 -35.10 20.48 -6.54
C MET A 482 -34.24 19.26 -6.19
N GLU A 483 -33.85 19.12 -4.92
CA GLU A 483 -33.05 17.98 -4.47
C GLU A 483 -33.85 16.67 -4.52
N ILE A 484 -35.14 16.69 -4.16
CA ILE A 484 -36.03 15.53 -4.32
C ILE A 484 -36.14 15.15 -5.80
N ARG A 485 -36.31 16.13 -6.70
CA ARG A 485 -36.41 15.87 -8.15
C ARG A 485 -35.12 15.22 -8.68
N ARG A 486 -33.96 15.77 -8.31
CA ARG A 486 -32.64 15.23 -8.67
C ARG A 486 -32.44 13.80 -8.17
N LEU A 487 -32.83 13.51 -6.93
CA LEU A 487 -32.72 12.16 -6.36
C LEU A 487 -33.70 11.18 -7.02
N ARG A 488 -34.91 11.62 -7.37
CA ARG A 488 -35.87 10.80 -8.14
C ARG A 488 -35.35 10.46 -9.52
N GLU A 489 -34.79 11.42 -10.24
CA GLU A 489 -34.14 11.20 -11.55
C GLU A 489 -33.00 10.19 -11.43
N LYS A 490 -32.08 10.37 -10.48
CA LYS A 490 -30.99 9.42 -10.22
C LYS A 490 -31.50 8.01 -9.86
N THR A 491 -32.59 7.92 -9.10
CA THR A 491 -33.21 6.63 -8.73
C THR A 491 -33.84 5.96 -9.95
N GLN A 492 -34.45 6.75 -10.85
CA GLN A 492 -35.00 6.24 -12.09
C GLN A 492 -33.90 5.73 -13.02
N GLU A 493 -32.81 6.48 -13.22
CA GLU A 493 -31.64 6.05 -13.99
C GLU A 493 -31.06 4.74 -13.44
N LEU A 494 -30.93 4.62 -12.11
CA LEU A 494 -30.47 3.39 -11.47
C LEU A 494 -31.45 2.23 -11.62
N LYS A 495 -32.76 2.48 -11.59
CA LYS A 495 -33.79 1.45 -11.85
C LYS A 495 -33.76 0.98 -13.31
N GLU A 496 -33.53 1.88 -14.26
CA GLU A 496 -33.36 1.55 -15.68
C GLU A 496 -32.08 0.75 -15.91
N ALA A 497 -30.96 1.16 -15.33
CA ALA A 497 -29.71 0.40 -15.35
C ALA A 497 -29.87 -0.97 -14.67
N HIS A 498 -30.63 -1.06 -13.59
CA HIS A 498 -30.98 -2.31 -12.91
C HIS A 498 -31.82 -3.23 -13.80
N ALA A 499 -32.81 -2.70 -14.52
CA ALA A 499 -33.62 -3.47 -15.47
C ALA A 499 -32.75 -4.01 -16.62
N ILE A 500 -31.83 -3.20 -17.15
CA ILE A 500 -30.89 -3.61 -18.20
C ILE A 500 -29.93 -4.69 -17.69
N SER A 501 -29.36 -4.53 -16.49
CA SER A 501 -28.48 -5.53 -15.88
C SER A 501 -29.22 -6.83 -15.58
N GLN A 502 -30.48 -6.74 -15.14
CA GLN A 502 -31.35 -7.90 -14.95
C GLN A 502 -31.59 -8.64 -16.27
N ASP A 503 -31.88 -7.91 -17.36
CA ASP A 503 -32.09 -8.47 -18.69
C ASP A 503 -30.81 -9.14 -19.25
N GLN A 504 -29.64 -8.53 -18.99
CA GLN A 504 -28.35 -9.11 -19.30
C GLN A 504 -28.08 -10.40 -18.51
N ILE A 505 -28.39 -10.42 -17.21
CA ILE A 505 -28.27 -11.63 -16.38
C ILE A 505 -29.24 -12.71 -16.84
N SER A 506 -30.48 -12.38 -17.20
CA SER A 506 -31.43 -13.36 -17.75
C SER A 506 -31.03 -13.88 -19.11
N THR A 507 -30.45 -13.02 -19.97
CA THR A 507 -29.92 -13.43 -21.29
C THR A 507 -28.72 -14.35 -21.12
N ILE A 508 -27.77 -14.01 -20.23
CA ILE A 508 -26.63 -14.88 -19.90
C ILE A 508 -27.14 -16.19 -19.31
N MET A 509 -28.18 -16.19 -18.46
CA MET A 509 -28.80 -17.40 -17.94
C MET A 509 -29.49 -18.24 -19.04
N GLY A 510 -30.10 -17.59 -20.04
CA GLY A 510 -30.73 -18.26 -21.20
C GLY A 510 -29.73 -18.86 -22.18
N ASP A 511 -28.60 -18.19 -22.43
CA ASP A 511 -27.56 -18.58 -23.40
C ASP A 511 -26.49 -19.54 -22.82
N THR A 512 -26.62 -19.92 -21.53
CA THR A 512 -25.67 -20.83 -20.84
C THR A 512 -25.55 -22.24 -21.42
N SER A 513 -26.29 -22.60 -22.49
CA SER A 513 -26.11 -23.92 -23.12
C SER A 513 -24.83 -24.05 -23.97
N PHE A 514 -24.08 -22.96 -24.22
CA PHE A 514 -22.93 -22.96 -25.15
C PHE A 514 -21.58 -22.51 -24.54
N LEU A 515 -21.50 -22.16 -23.26
CA LEU A 515 -20.26 -21.70 -22.60
C LEU A 515 -19.74 -22.69 -21.54
N PRO A 516 -18.41 -22.80 -21.35
CA PRO A 516 -17.81 -23.60 -20.27
C PRO A 516 -18.36 -23.18 -18.90
N THR A 517 -18.76 -24.17 -18.09
CA THR A 517 -19.50 -24.01 -16.82
C THR A 517 -18.84 -23.03 -15.85
N ASP A 518 -17.51 -23.01 -15.77
CA ASP A 518 -16.75 -22.18 -14.83
C ASP A 518 -16.71 -20.68 -15.17
N GLU A 519 -16.84 -20.32 -16.45
CA GLU A 519 -16.88 -18.91 -16.90
C GLU A 519 -18.30 -18.35 -16.81
N ALA A 520 -19.30 -19.18 -17.12
CA ALA A 520 -20.71 -18.84 -16.92
C ALA A 520 -21.04 -18.62 -15.43
N GLU A 521 -20.51 -19.44 -14.53
CA GLU A 521 -20.70 -19.25 -13.07
C GLU A 521 -19.98 -18.00 -12.53
N ARG A 522 -18.79 -17.67 -13.04
CA ARG A 522 -18.09 -16.43 -12.68
C ARG A 522 -18.80 -15.17 -13.19
N ALA A 523 -19.29 -15.18 -14.42
CA ALA A 523 -20.09 -14.09 -14.97
C ALA A 523 -21.40 -13.91 -14.20
N LYS A 524 -22.07 -15.03 -13.84
CA LYS A 524 -23.31 -15.04 -13.06
C LYS A 524 -23.11 -14.53 -11.63
N SER A 525 -22.06 -14.98 -10.94
CA SER A 525 -21.76 -14.50 -9.58
C SER A 525 -21.35 -13.04 -9.53
N SER A 526 -20.56 -12.57 -10.51
CA SER A 526 -20.21 -11.15 -10.65
C SER A 526 -21.46 -10.30 -10.93
N GLY A 527 -22.31 -10.72 -11.88
CA GLY A 527 -23.58 -10.06 -12.19
C GLY A 527 -24.53 -10.02 -10.99
N GLN A 528 -24.65 -11.11 -10.24
CA GLN A 528 -25.45 -11.16 -9.00
C GLN A 528 -24.90 -10.26 -7.90
N SER A 529 -23.58 -10.08 -7.80
CA SER A 529 -22.98 -9.14 -6.85
C SER A 529 -23.30 -7.70 -7.21
N LEU A 530 -23.09 -7.31 -8.47
CA LEU A 530 -23.41 -5.97 -8.97
C LEU A 530 -24.90 -5.66 -8.83
N TYR A 531 -25.76 -6.64 -9.09
CA TYR A 531 -27.21 -6.53 -8.88
C TYR A 531 -27.53 -6.23 -7.41
N ARG A 532 -26.99 -7.01 -6.48
CA ARG A 532 -27.21 -6.79 -5.03
C ARG A 532 -26.75 -5.42 -4.56
N ASP A 533 -25.61 -4.94 -5.07
CA ASP A 533 -25.08 -3.64 -4.68
C ASP A 533 -25.90 -2.49 -5.28
N ALA A 534 -26.37 -2.63 -6.52
CA ALA A 534 -27.32 -1.69 -7.13
C ALA A 534 -28.66 -1.66 -6.39
N THR A 535 -29.21 -2.81 -5.97
CA THR A 535 -30.44 -2.87 -5.17
C THR A 535 -30.29 -2.13 -3.84
N LYS A 536 -29.18 -2.33 -3.12
CA LYS A 536 -28.90 -1.62 -1.87
C LYS A 536 -28.82 -0.10 -2.07
N GLU A 537 -28.22 0.34 -3.18
CA GLU A 537 -28.10 1.77 -3.46
C GLU A 537 -29.45 2.40 -3.84
N ILE A 538 -30.30 1.69 -4.61
CA ILE A 538 -31.68 2.10 -4.87
C ILE A 538 -32.46 2.23 -3.55
N GLU A 539 -32.27 1.30 -2.62
CA GLU A 539 -32.95 1.31 -1.33
C GLU A 539 -32.50 2.48 -0.45
N ARG A 540 -31.20 2.79 -0.40
CA ARG A 540 -30.67 4.00 0.27
C ARG A 540 -31.22 5.28 -0.33
N LEU A 541 -31.28 5.38 -1.66
CA LEU A 541 -31.80 6.57 -2.33
C LEU A 541 -33.31 6.74 -2.09
N ASN A 542 -34.08 5.65 -2.07
CA ASN A 542 -35.49 5.69 -1.70
C ASN A 542 -35.68 6.16 -0.24
N GLN A 543 -34.83 5.71 0.70
CA GLN A 543 -34.85 6.19 2.08
C GLN A 543 -34.58 7.69 2.16
N ALA A 544 -33.55 8.19 1.47
CA ALA A 544 -33.24 9.61 1.41
C ALA A 544 -34.38 10.45 0.77
N ILE A 545 -35.03 9.93 -0.28
CA ILE A 545 -36.21 10.57 -0.89
C ILE A 545 -37.37 10.65 0.09
N ASN A 546 -37.63 9.58 0.86
CA ASN A 546 -38.70 9.55 1.85
C ASN A 546 -38.43 10.54 2.99
N GLU A 547 -37.20 10.62 3.49
CA GLU A 547 -36.79 11.59 4.51
C GLU A 547 -36.95 13.03 4.02
N LEU A 548 -36.55 13.32 2.78
CA LEU A 548 -36.70 14.66 2.20
C LEU A 548 -38.16 15.00 1.92
N ASN A 549 -38.99 14.06 1.46
CA ASN A 549 -40.44 14.28 1.30
C ASN A 549 -41.10 14.56 2.68
N ALA A 550 -40.68 13.89 3.76
CA ALA A 550 -41.17 14.16 5.11
C ALA A 550 -40.77 15.57 5.60
N LYS A 551 -39.54 16.01 5.28
CA LYS A 551 -39.11 17.39 5.56
C LYS A 551 -39.88 18.40 4.72
N LEU A 552 -40.10 18.13 3.43
CA LEU A 552 -40.85 18.98 2.52
C LEU A 552 -42.28 19.20 3.04
N THR A 553 -43.03 18.12 3.28
CA THR A 553 -44.39 18.18 3.82
C THR A 553 -44.46 18.90 5.18
N SER A 554 -43.44 18.75 6.03
CA SER A 554 -43.37 19.52 7.27
C SER A 554 -43.20 21.03 7.03
N SER A 555 -42.31 21.42 6.12
CA SER A 555 -42.07 22.82 5.77
C SER A 555 -43.25 23.45 5.03
N GLU A 556 -43.99 22.69 4.21
CA GLU A 556 -45.22 23.13 3.57
C GLU A 556 -46.30 23.47 4.60
N ARG A 557 -46.44 22.66 5.66
CA ARG A 557 -47.37 22.94 6.76
C ARG A 557 -46.98 24.20 7.52
N ASP A 558 -45.70 24.39 7.81
CA ASP A 558 -45.22 25.57 8.52
C ASP A 558 -45.36 26.84 7.68
N LEU A 559 -45.18 26.74 6.36
CA LEU A 559 -45.45 27.82 5.42
C LEU A 559 -46.95 28.14 5.34
N LEU A 560 -47.82 27.13 5.30
CA LEU A 560 -49.28 27.31 5.33
C LEU A 560 -49.73 27.99 6.62
N ARG A 561 -49.18 27.59 7.78
CA ARG A 561 -49.44 28.25 9.08
C ARG A 561 -48.96 29.70 9.07
N ALA A 562 -47.72 29.96 8.70
CA ALA A 562 -47.17 31.31 8.65
C ALA A 562 -47.91 32.23 7.66
N ARG A 563 -48.41 31.67 6.56
CA ARG A 563 -49.23 32.41 5.58
C ARG A 563 -50.62 32.73 6.14
N ALA A 564 -51.24 31.79 6.84
CA ALA A 564 -52.54 31.99 7.49
C ALA A 564 -52.43 33.01 8.62
N ASP A 565 -51.39 32.95 9.46
CA ASP A 565 -51.12 33.94 10.50
C ASP A 565 -50.93 35.33 9.91
N LEU A 566 -50.16 35.46 8.83
CA LEU A 566 -49.91 36.75 8.17
C LEU A 566 -51.17 37.33 7.48
N SER A 567 -52.06 36.47 6.98
CA SER A 567 -53.35 36.84 6.37
C SER A 567 -54.41 37.20 7.42
N ALA A 568 -54.42 36.47 8.54
CA ALA A 568 -55.29 36.73 9.68
C ALA A 568 -54.96 38.07 10.35
N MET A 569 -53.69 38.47 10.36
CA MET A 569 -53.28 39.79 10.86
C MET A 569 -53.76 40.98 9.99
N ASP A 570 -54.15 40.77 8.73
CA ASP A 570 -54.65 41.82 7.83
C ASP A 570 -56.18 41.91 7.77
N SER A 571 -56.89 40.93 8.32
CA SER A 571 -58.33 40.76 8.13
C SER A 571 -59.09 41.02 9.44
N ASP A 572 -60.39 41.35 9.32
CA ASP A 572 -61.25 41.57 10.49
C ASP A 572 -61.31 40.30 11.36
N GLU A 573 -61.50 40.46 12.68
CA GLU A 573 -61.35 39.39 13.69
C GLU A 573 -62.11 38.10 13.35
N ILE A 574 -63.31 38.21 12.77
CA ILE A 574 -64.14 37.06 12.35
C ILE A 574 -63.53 36.37 11.12
N THR A 575 -63.16 37.14 10.11
CA THR A 575 -62.54 36.62 8.87
C THR A 575 -61.14 36.05 9.12
N ALA A 576 -60.40 36.60 10.07
CA ALA A 576 -59.10 36.12 10.50
C ALA A 576 -59.21 34.73 11.17
N LEU A 577 -60.21 34.56 12.04
CA LEU A 577 -60.49 33.27 12.68
C LEU A 577 -60.92 32.20 11.67
N GLU A 578 -61.69 32.58 10.65
CA GLU A 578 -62.15 31.66 9.60
C GLU A 578 -60.99 31.18 8.72
N GLN A 579 -60.09 32.10 8.33
CA GLN A 579 -58.85 31.77 7.59
C GLN A 579 -57.89 30.88 8.39
N LEU A 580 -57.71 31.15 9.69
CA LEU A 580 -56.89 30.30 10.56
C LEU A 580 -57.50 28.91 10.75
N LYS A 581 -58.83 28.82 10.81
CA LYS A 581 -59.55 27.55 10.91
C LYS A 581 -59.39 26.71 9.65
N GLU A 582 -59.56 27.30 8.47
CA GLU A 582 -59.35 26.62 7.19
C GLU A 582 -57.90 26.12 7.03
N ALA A 583 -56.91 26.94 7.39
CA ALA A 583 -55.50 26.54 7.36
C ALA A 583 -55.20 25.40 8.35
N ASN A 584 -55.76 25.45 9.55
CA ASN A 584 -55.63 24.38 10.54
C ASN A 584 -56.33 23.09 10.10
N GLU A 585 -57.46 23.17 9.41
CA GLU A 585 -58.18 22.01 8.85
C GLU A 585 -57.38 21.35 7.72
N LEU A 586 -56.77 22.15 6.83
CA LEU A 586 -55.85 21.65 5.81
C LEU A 586 -54.63 20.96 6.43
N VAL A 587 -54.01 21.57 7.44
CA VAL A 587 -52.89 20.97 8.16
C VAL A 587 -53.32 19.68 8.87
N ALA A 588 -54.49 19.64 9.52
CA ALA A 588 -55.03 18.43 10.14
C ALA A 588 -55.27 17.31 9.12
N SER A 589 -55.85 17.63 7.97
CA SER A 589 -56.07 16.67 6.88
C SER A 589 -54.76 16.09 6.32
N SER A 590 -53.68 16.87 6.34
CA SER A 590 -52.34 16.40 5.94
C SER A 590 -51.76 15.41 6.96
N TYR A 591 -51.90 15.69 8.26
CA TYR A 591 -51.49 14.75 9.31
C TYR A 591 -52.31 13.45 9.27
N GLU A 592 -53.60 13.53 8.94
CA GLU A 592 -54.46 12.35 8.79
C GLU A 592 -54.01 11.48 7.61
N LYS A 593 -53.62 12.09 6.48
CA LYS A 593 -53.00 11.36 5.36
C LYS A 593 -51.68 10.71 5.75
N ASP A 594 -50.80 11.41 6.48
CA ASP A 594 -49.54 10.82 6.98
C ASP A 594 -49.82 9.63 7.91
N LEU A 595 -50.82 9.76 8.78
CA LEU A 595 -51.22 8.72 9.72
C LEU A 595 -51.75 7.48 8.99
N THR A 596 -52.62 7.66 7.99
CA THR A 596 -53.12 6.53 7.17
C THR A 596 -52.00 5.85 6.37
N LEU A 597 -51.04 6.62 5.84
CA LEU A 597 -49.88 6.08 5.13
C LEU A 597 -48.99 5.27 6.08
N LEU A 598 -48.70 5.80 7.28
CA LEU A 598 -47.90 5.12 8.29
C LEU A 598 -48.59 3.86 8.81
N GLN A 599 -49.92 3.88 8.94
CA GLN A 599 -50.72 2.70 9.26
C GLN A 599 -50.64 1.64 8.15
N ALA A 600 -50.69 2.04 6.88
CA ALA A 600 -50.51 1.13 5.75
C ALA A 600 -49.11 0.49 5.77
N GLN A 601 -48.05 1.29 5.94
CA GLN A 601 -46.67 0.78 6.07
C GLN A 601 -46.51 -0.17 7.24
N HIS A 602 -47.09 0.15 8.40
CA HIS A 602 -47.06 -0.75 9.56
C HIS A 602 -47.80 -2.07 9.27
N ASN A 603 -48.91 -2.02 8.54
CA ASN A 603 -49.63 -3.24 8.13
C ASN A 603 -48.81 -4.05 7.12
N ASP A 604 -48.13 -3.41 6.17
CA ASP A 604 -47.25 -4.07 5.20
C ASP A 604 -46.08 -4.76 5.91
N LEU A 605 -45.36 -4.06 6.79
CA LEU A 605 -44.29 -4.65 7.61
C LEU A 605 -44.80 -5.80 8.48
N ARG A 606 -46.02 -5.69 9.01
CA ARG A 606 -46.65 -6.76 9.78
C ARG A 606 -46.95 -7.97 8.89
N THR A 607 -47.43 -7.77 7.66
CA THR A 607 -47.63 -8.88 6.71
C THR A 607 -46.31 -9.52 6.30
N GLU A 608 -45.27 -8.74 6.04
CA GLU A 608 -43.92 -9.25 5.75
C GLU A 608 -43.35 -10.05 6.92
N PHE A 609 -43.56 -9.61 8.16
CA PHE A 609 -43.14 -10.34 9.35
C PHE A 609 -43.88 -11.68 9.48
N VAL A 610 -45.20 -11.70 9.24
CA VAL A 610 -45.99 -12.95 9.21
C VAL A 610 -45.52 -13.87 8.08
N ASP A 611 -45.18 -13.32 6.92
CA ASP A 611 -44.61 -14.07 5.80
C ASP A 611 -43.24 -14.65 6.16
N GLN A 612 -42.36 -13.89 6.80
CA GLN A 612 -41.07 -14.38 7.29
C GLN A 612 -41.24 -15.51 8.31
N GLN A 613 -42.20 -15.39 9.24
CA GLN A 613 -42.55 -16.47 10.17
C GLN A 613 -43.06 -17.71 9.44
N SER A 614 -43.93 -17.56 8.44
CA SER A 614 -44.43 -18.69 7.65
C SER A 614 -43.33 -19.36 6.82
N HIS A 615 -42.39 -18.58 6.28
CA HIS A 615 -41.21 -19.08 5.56
C HIS A 615 -40.28 -19.86 6.49
N LEU A 616 -40.07 -19.38 7.72
CA LEU A 616 -39.30 -20.12 8.73
C LEU A 616 -39.99 -21.44 9.10
N LEU A 617 -41.31 -21.44 9.32
CA LEU A 617 -42.07 -22.66 9.59
C LEU A 617 -41.99 -23.66 8.43
N ALA A 618 -42.09 -23.19 7.18
CA ALA A 618 -41.94 -24.02 5.99
C ALA A 618 -40.52 -24.59 5.88
N ALA A 619 -39.49 -23.79 6.17
CA ALA A 619 -38.10 -24.23 6.18
C ALA A 619 -37.85 -25.29 7.26
N LEU A 620 -38.36 -25.09 8.48
CA LEU A 620 -38.29 -26.07 9.57
C LEU A 620 -39.00 -27.38 9.20
N LYS A 621 -40.22 -27.31 8.66
CA LYS A 621 -40.96 -28.49 8.19
C LYS A 621 -40.21 -29.24 7.08
N SER A 622 -39.53 -28.52 6.19
CA SER A 622 -38.69 -29.13 5.14
C SER A 622 -37.44 -29.80 5.73
N LYS A 623 -36.86 -29.22 6.80
CA LYS A 623 -35.74 -29.83 7.55
C LYS A 623 -36.18 -31.12 8.23
N ASP A 624 -37.33 -31.13 8.88
CA ASP A 624 -37.87 -32.31 9.54
C ASP A 624 -38.10 -33.45 8.53
N LYS A 625 -38.63 -33.13 7.35
CA LYS A 625 -38.79 -34.10 6.26
C LYS A 625 -37.46 -34.67 5.75
N LEU A 626 -36.43 -33.82 5.60
CA LEU A 626 -35.09 -34.27 5.22
C LEU A 626 -34.43 -35.11 6.32
N SER A 627 -34.65 -34.76 7.59
CA SER A 627 -34.17 -35.53 8.74
C SER A 627 -34.84 -36.91 8.82
N GLU A 628 -36.15 -37.00 8.57
CA GLU A 628 -36.88 -38.27 8.44
C GLU A 628 -36.37 -39.11 7.26
N GLN A 629 -36.11 -38.50 6.10
CA GLN A 629 -35.53 -39.20 4.95
C GLN A 629 -34.13 -39.74 5.26
N LEU A 630 -33.29 -38.96 5.93
CA LEU A 630 -31.95 -39.38 6.34
C LEU A 630 -32.02 -40.52 7.38
N LYS A 631 -32.98 -40.46 8.31
CA LYS A 631 -33.24 -41.53 9.29
C LYS A 631 -33.76 -42.81 8.62
N ASN A 632 -34.62 -42.70 7.61
CA ASN A 632 -35.13 -43.85 6.86
C ASN A 632 -34.02 -44.54 6.04
N ILE A 633 -33.10 -43.78 5.45
CA ILE A 633 -31.91 -44.33 4.77
C ILE A 633 -30.99 -45.04 5.77
N PHE A 634 -30.87 -44.50 6.99
CA PHE A 634 -30.06 -45.11 8.06
C PHE A 634 -30.73 -46.33 8.74
N GLN A 635 -32.07 -46.42 8.70
CA GLN A 635 -32.86 -47.49 9.30
C GLN A 635 -33.13 -48.67 8.34
N GLN A 636 -32.84 -48.56 7.04
CA GLN A 636 -32.85 -49.73 6.16
C GLN A 636 -31.69 -50.66 6.54
N PRO A 637 -31.96 -51.85 7.11
CA PRO A 637 -30.92 -52.81 7.39
C PRO A 637 -30.49 -53.43 6.06
N SER A 638 -29.18 -53.53 5.87
CA SER A 638 -28.52 -54.37 4.88
C SER A 638 -29.14 -55.77 4.86
N GLY A 639 -30.03 -56.00 3.90
CA GLY A 639 -30.74 -57.25 3.73
C GLY A 639 -31.01 -57.52 2.26
N SER A 640 -30.20 -58.44 1.71
CA SER A 640 -30.33 -59.11 0.40
C SER A 640 -29.54 -58.46 -0.74
N ILE A 641 -28.31 -58.95 -0.84
CA ILE A 641 -27.50 -59.04 -2.06
C ILE A 641 -28.30 -59.83 -3.10
N GLU A 642 -28.51 -59.26 -4.28
CA GLU A 642 -28.23 -59.86 -5.59
C GLU A 642 -28.71 -58.94 -6.71
N GLY A 643 -27.77 -58.42 -7.51
CA GLY A 643 -28.09 -57.89 -8.84
C GLY A 643 -27.45 -56.55 -9.21
N ALA A 644 -26.35 -56.64 -9.96
CA ALA A 644 -25.79 -55.65 -10.88
C ALA A 644 -25.21 -54.36 -10.28
N GLY A 645 -23.96 -54.08 -10.64
CA GLY A 645 -23.13 -53.03 -10.06
C GLY A 645 -23.66 -51.62 -10.29
N ASN A 646 -23.61 -50.83 -9.22
CA ASN A 646 -23.41 -49.38 -9.18
C ASN A 646 -23.25 -48.93 -7.71
N ASP A 647 -22.20 -49.42 -7.04
CA ASP A 647 -21.95 -49.16 -5.60
C ASP A 647 -21.33 -47.77 -5.30
N LEU A 648 -21.41 -46.81 -6.23
CA LEU A 648 -20.87 -45.45 -6.05
C LEU A 648 -21.94 -44.35 -5.91
N GLU A 649 -23.21 -44.65 -6.18
CA GLU A 649 -24.31 -43.68 -6.06
C GLU A 649 -24.89 -43.47 -4.65
N PRO A 650 -24.98 -44.47 -3.73
CA PRO A 650 -25.64 -44.23 -2.44
C PRO A 650 -24.81 -43.35 -1.50
N ALA A 651 -23.47 -43.40 -1.60
CA ALA A 651 -22.58 -42.56 -0.80
C ALA A 651 -22.60 -41.10 -1.26
N THR A 652 -22.59 -40.86 -2.58
CA THR A 652 -22.72 -39.52 -3.16
C THR A 652 -24.11 -38.92 -2.93
N ALA A 653 -25.18 -39.72 -2.99
CA ALA A 653 -26.53 -39.28 -2.62
C ALA A 653 -26.66 -38.94 -1.13
N LEU A 654 -26.02 -39.72 -0.24
CA LEU A 654 -26.00 -39.45 1.20
C LEU A 654 -25.26 -38.16 1.53
N ASP A 655 -24.11 -37.93 0.91
CA ASP A 655 -23.32 -36.72 1.13
C ASP A 655 -23.99 -35.48 0.51
N ALA A 656 -24.66 -35.61 -0.64
CA ALA A 656 -25.51 -34.56 -1.20
C ALA A 656 -26.70 -34.21 -0.28
N LEU A 657 -27.31 -35.19 0.39
CA LEU A 657 -28.42 -34.97 1.32
C LEU A 657 -27.94 -34.31 2.63
N LYS A 658 -26.74 -34.66 3.12
CA LYS A 658 -26.08 -33.98 4.24
C LYS A 658 -25.71 -32.54 3.89
N GLU A 659 -25.18 -32.29 2.70
CA GLU A 659 -24.83 -30.95 2.24
C GLU A 659 -26.09 -30.07 2.09
N GLN A 660 -27.19 -30.63 1.57
CA GLN A 660 -28.48 -29.95 1.54
C GLN A 660 -29.01 -29.63 2.95
N LEU A 661 -28.86 -30.55 3.90
CA LEU A 661 -29.26 -30.33 5.29
C LEU A 661 -28.42 -29.22 5.95
N GLN A 662 -27.11 -29.19 5.70
CA GLN A 662 -26.21 -28.13 6.17
C GLN A 662 -26.55 -26.77 5.56
N LYS A 663 -26.86 -26.70 4.26
CA LYS A 663 -27.34 -25.49 3.58
C LYS A 663 -28.68 -25.00 4.14
N LYS A 664 -29.58 -25.91 4.52
CA LYS A 664 -30.86 -25.54 5.14
C LYS A 664 -30.67 -25.06 6.58
N GLU A 665 -29.76 -25.68 7.34
CA GLU A 665 -29.41 -25.25 8.69
C GLU A 665 -28.81 -23.84 8.71
N SER A 666 -27.93 -23.49 7.76
CA SER A 666 -27.42 -22.12 7.64
C SER A 666 -28.49 -21.11 7.27
N THR A 667 -29.45 -21.46 6.40
CA THR A 667 -30.58 -20.58 6.09
C THR A 667 -31.52 -20.38 7.28
N ILE A 668 -31.74 -21.42 8.10
CA ILE A 668 -32.54 -21.32 9.33
C ILE A 668 -31.85 -20.42 10.35
N GLN A 669 -30.53 -20.56 10.52
CA GLN A 669 -29.75 -19.70 11.41
C GLN A 669 -29.76 -18.23 10.98
N GLU A 670 -29.67 -17.95 9.68
CA GLU A 670 -29.78 -16.59 9.14
C GLU A 670 -31.19 -16.01 9.35
N LEU A 671 -32.24 -16.79 9.08
CA LEU A 671 -33.62 -16.37 9.32
C LEU A 671 -33.90 -16.14 10.82
N GLN A 672 -33.39 -17.02 11.70
CA GLN A 672 -33.47 -16.84 13.15
C GLN A 672 -32.70 -15.60 13.62
N ARG A 673 -31.51 -15.33 13.07
CA ARG A 673 -30.74 -14.13 13.41
C ARG A 673 -31.46 -12.85 13.02
N ARG A 674 -32.07 -12.81 11.83
CA ARG A 674 -32.89 -11.66 11.39
C ARG A 674 -34.12 -11.47 12.25
N LEU A 675 -34.75 -12.57 12.67
CA LEU A 675 -35.92 -12.53 13.53
C LEU A 675 -35.56 -12.05 14.94
N VAL A 676 -34.45 -12.53 15.52
CA VAL A 676 -33.93 -12.04 16.83
C VAL A 676 -33.53 -10.57 16.78
N LEU A 677 -32.96 -10.09 15.67
CA LEU A 677 -32.66 -8.67 15.48
C LEU A 677 -33.92 -7.80 15.35
N ALA A 678 -35.04 -8.36 14.89
CA ALA A 678 -36.34 -7.70 14.83
C ALA A 678 -37.17 -7.87 16.12
N GLU A 679 -36.91 -8.92 16.90
CA GLU A 679 -37.58 -9.31 18.15
C GLU A 679 -36.85 -8.85 19.42
N ASP A 680 -36.12 -7.73 19.42
CA ASP A 680 -35.71 -7.09 20.68
C ASP A 680 -36.60 -5.86 21.03
N PRO A 681 -37.93 -6.04 21.20
CA PRO A 681 -38.82 -4.96 21.59
C PRO A 681 -38.54 -4.49 23.01
N GLU A 682 -37.86 -5.28 23.86
CA GLU A 682 -37.52 -4.89 25.23
C GLU A 682 -36.33 -3.93 25.28
N ALA A 683 -35.27 -4.13 24.49
CA ALA A 683 -34.19 -3.16 24.38
C ALA A 683 -34.67 -1.84 23.75
N GLN A 684 -35.53 -1.92 22.73
CA GLN A 684 -36.04 -0.74 22.04
C GLN A 684 -37.07 0.03 22.88
N LYS A 685 -37.90 -0.68 23.66
CA LYS A 685 -38.82 -0.07 24.63
C LYS A 685 -38.07 0.51 25.84
N ALA A 686 -37.02 -0.14 26.32
CA ALA A 686 -36.18 0.41 27.39
C ALA A 686 -35.44 1.68 26.96
N ALA A 687 -34.91 1.73 25.73
CA ALA A 687 -34.28 2.91 25.18
C ALA A 687 -35.29 4.07 24.98
N ASN A 688 -36.48 3.76 24.47
CA ASN A 688 -37.56 4.75 24.34
C ASN A 688 -38.09 5.23 25.70
N ASP A 689 -38.21 4.37 26.72
CA ASP A 689 -38.63 4.78 28.06
C ASP A 689 -37.61 5.70 28.74
N VAL A 690 -36.31 5.48 28.50
CA VAL A 690 -35.24 6.39 28.95
C VAL A 690 -35.32 7.74 28.22
N LEU A 691 -35.55 7.72 26.90
CA LEU A 691 -35.73 8.94 26.10
C LEU A 691 -36.94 9.75 26.56
N VAL A 692 -38.09 9.10 26.76
CA VAL A 692 -39.33 9.72 27.25
C VAL A 692 -39.14 10.31 28.66
N LYS A 693 -38.40 9.63 29.55
CA LYS A 693 -38.05 10.16 30.88
C LYS A 693 -37.14 11.39 30.81
N ASN A 694 -36.24 11.46 29.84
CA ASN A 694 -35.38 12.62 29.64
C ASN A 694 -36.16 13.79 29.03
N LEU A 695 -36.98 13.55 28.00
CA LEU A 695 -37.83 14.57 27.38
C LEU A 695 -38.87 15.13 28.36
N THR A 696 -39.44 14.30 29.23
CA THR A 696 -40.34 14.77 30.29
C THR A 696 -39.61 15.64 31.31
N ARG A 697 -38.38 15.28 31.72
CA ARG A 697 -37.54 16.14 32.56
C ARG A 697 -37.22 17.48 31.89
N GLU A 698 -36.81 17.47 30.63
CA GLU A 698 -36.52 18.68 29.86
C GLU A 698 -37.77 19.57 29.71
N ASN A 699 -38.93 18.99 29.39
CA ASN A 699 -40.18 19.73 29.35
C ASN A 699 -40.56 20.34 30.71
N THR A 700 -40.32 19.65 31.83
CA THR A 700 -40.53 20.26 33.15
C THR A 700 -39.56 21.41 33.45
N LEU A 701 -38.31 21.30 32.98
CA LEU A 701 -37.31 22.37 33.12
C LEU A 701 -37.67 23.58 32.25
N ILE A 702 -38.12 23.36 31.03
CA ILE A 702 -38.57 24.41 30.12
C ILE A 702 -39.83 25.07 30.67
N ALA A 703 -40.81 24.30 31.15
CA ALA A 703 -42.03 24.83 31.76
C ALA A 703 -41.74 25.66 33.02
N THR A 704 -40.80 25.24 33.86
CA THR A 704 -40.38 26.01 35.05
C THR A 704 -39.58 27.26 34.68
N ALA A 705 -38.75 27.22 33.63
CA ALA A 705 -38.06 28.40 33.10
C ALA A 705 -39.05 29.40 32.50
N TRP A 706 -40.04 28.91 31.74
CA TRP A 706 -41.13 29.71 31.19
C TRP A 706 -41.97 30.35 32.28
N TYR A 707 -42.31 29.60 33.33
CA TYR A 707 -43.04 30.13 34.48
C TYR A 707 -42.22 31.21 35.21
N ASP A 708 -40.92 31.01 35.46
CA ASP A 708 -40.06 32.04 36.09
C ASP A 708 -39.90 33.29 35.20
N LEU A 709 -39.78 33.12 33.88
CA LEU A 709 -39.73 34.22 32.92
C LEU A 709 -41.05 35.01 32.88
N ALA A 710 -42.19 34.31 32.80
CA ALA A 710 -43.51 34.90 32.81
C ALA A 710 -43.78 35.64 34.14
N ASN A 711 -43.37 35.05 35.27
CA ASN A 711 -43.52 35.68 36.58
C ASN A 711 -42.62 36.94 36.71
N ARG A 712 -41.41 36.93 36.13
CA ARG A 712 -40.56 38.13 36.05
C ARG A 712 -41.19 39.21 35.18
N LEU A 713 -41.73 38.85 34.02
CA LEU A 713 -42.41 39.78 33.12
C LEU A 713 -43.66 40.39 33.78
N GLN A 714 -44.46 39.59 34.48
CA GLN A 714 -45.60 40.07 35.26
C GLN A 714 -45.19 40.93 36.47
N SER A 715 -44.13 40.55 37.20
CA SER A 715 -43.64 41.32 38.35
C SER A 715 -43.00 42.66 37.98
N ASN A 716 -42.43 42.78 36.77
CA ASN A 716 -41.87 44.04 36.25
C ASN A 716 -42.96 45.04 35.83
N HIS A 717 -44.23 44.61 35.70
CA HIS A 717 -45.34 45.48 35.33
C HIS A 717 -46.09 46.09 36.53
N VAL A 718 -45.69 45.76 37.78
CA VAL A 718 -46.23 46.38 38.99
C VAL A 718 -45.16 47.26 39.63
N VAL A 719 -45.35 48.58 39.51
CA VAL A 719 -44.53 49.61 40.17
C VAL A 719 -44.70 49.48 41.69
N LEU A 720 -43.87 48.67 42.34
CA LEU A 720 -43.67 48.72 43.79
C LEU A 720 -42.19 48.58 44.13
N GLN A 721 -41.62 49.73 44.52
CA GLN A 721 -40.45 49.95 45.36
C GLN A 721 -39.40 48.82 45.46
N ARG A 722 -38.24 49.16 44.90
CA ARG A 722 -36.93 48.52 45.10
C ARG A 722 -36.72 48.06 46.55
N ARG A 723 -36.89 46.76 46.81
CA ARG A 723 -36.18 46.08 47.91
C ARG A 723 -35.00 45.33 47.30
N GLN A 724 -33.81 45.68 47.79
CA GLN A 724 -32.54 44.99 47.54
C GLN A 724 -32.58 43.61 48.21
N ASP A 725 -33.16 42.62 47.54
CA ASP A 725 -32.87 41.22 47.83
C ASP A 725 -32.02 40.66 46.68
N ALA A 726 -30.83 40.17 47.01
CA ALA A 726 -29.87 39.64 46.06
C ALA A 726 -30.52 38.55 45.17
N PRO A 727 -30.31 38.55 43.85
CA PRO A 727 -30.98 37.60 42.98
C PRO A 727 -30.43 36.20 43.24
N ARG A 728 -31.24 35.33 43.86
CA ARG A 728 -31.06 33.88 43.79
C ARG A 728 -31.20 33.47 42.32
N THR A 729 -30.07 33.44 41.61
CA THR A 729 -30.00 33.08 40.19
C THR A 729 -30.71 31.75 39.95
N TRP A 730 -31.44 31.65 38.84
CA TRP A 730 -32.15 30.43 38.40
C TRP A 730 -31.21 29.21 38.39
N LEU A 731 -29.95 29.44 38.01
CA LEU A 731 -28.83 28.49 38.08
C LEU A 731 -28.59 27.94 39.49
N ASN A 732 -28.75 28.76 40.55
CA ASN A 732 -28.59 28.33 41.94
C ASN A 732 -29.79 27.48 42.42
N LYS A 733 -31.00 27.80 41.95
CA LYS A 733 -32.20 26.98 42.21
C LYS A 733 -32.12 25.63 41.47
N GLN A 734 -31.64 25.62 40.23
CA GLN A 734 -31.35 24.40 39.47
C GLN A 734 -30.30 23.51 40.16
N ARG A 735 -29.21 24.10 40.66
CA ARG A 735 -28.18 23.34 41.40
C ARG A 735 -28.72 22.71 42.69
N GLN A 736 -29.66 23.36 43.38
CA GLN A 736 -30.31 22.78 44.57
C GLN A 736 -31.27 21.64 44.22
N LEU A 737 -32.03 21.74 43.13
CA LEU A 737 -32.92 20.68 42.66
C LEU A 737 -32.13 19.45 42.17
N VAL A 738 -31.06 19.67 41.41
CA VAL A 738 -30.21 18.59 40.88
C VAL A 738 -29.35 17.92 41.96
N ASN A 739 -28.90 18.66 43.00
CA ASN A 739 -28.11 18.10 44.10
C ASN A 739 -28.94 17.60 45.30
N SER A 740 -30.28 17.63 45.23
CA SER A 740 -31.16 17.07 46.25
C SER A 740 -31.40 15.56 46.06
N GLY A 741 -30.31 14.80 45.88
CA GLY A 741 -30.31 13.35 46.07
C GLY A 741 -30.09 13.02 47.55
N PRO A 742 -30.66 11.92 48.08
CA PRO A 742 -30.68 11.64 49.52
C PRO A 742 -29.26 11.52 50.07
N ARG A 743 -28.94 12.33 51.10
CA ARG A 743 -27.80 12.04 51.95
C ARG A 743 -28.17 10.86 52.86
N ARG A 744 -27.50 9.74 52.59
CA ARG A 744 -27.55 8.43 53.27
C ARG A 744 -28.80 7.59 53.02
#